data_AF-A0A3C1X7R6-F1
#
_entry.id   AF-A0A3C1X7R6-F1
#
_cell.length_a   1.000
_cell.length_b   1.000
_cell.length_c   1.000
_cell.angle_alpha   90.00
_cell.angle_beta   90.00
_cell.angle_gamma   90.00
#
_symmetry.space_group_name_H-M   'P 1'
#
loop_
_entity.id
_entity.type
_entity.pdbx_description
1 polymer ?
#
loop_
_entity_poly.entity_id
_entity_poly.type
_entity_poly.pdbx_seq_one_letter_code
_entity_poly.pdbx_strand_id
1 'polypeptide(L)'
;MLLSVLAIPVLCSTVAAQSLEQQLLAVPATELAAEALRAGDAARGAILFHQPQSLCSRCHSTGQGTASLLGPDLTSLPADTTDAQLVESVLQPSRAIRRGYESVTVVLTDGRSLSGLVAERTAEHLLLRDASRGGEPVSLAVSDIDELVPATVSLMPAGQTATLASRQQFLDLIRYLSELRTGGARRARELQPPAALLTLQIPEYEQSIDHAGFIRDLDDEALKRGEAIYRRVCMNCHGTKDQPGSLPTSLRFAEGRFRSGSDPFTMYQTLTRGFGLMAAQTWMVPSQKYDVIHYIRQTLVRPFNPTQYTEVTDAWLAGLPQGDSRGPAPSTIQPWNAMDYGPSLTHSLEVPTARHNIAQKGLAVRLDAGAGGIARGRHWMLFDTDTLRMAAAWSAPEKQDSERNFIDWRGIQFNGEHQIHPTISGLLLAGNADGPGWASPQTGSFADDQRVTGRDDRRYGPLPRKWGRFHGQYLYDQHVILSYDVGGTDILELPGLRTDQHGAQPAFLRTFNIGPRRQDLLLQVAELPQAVLSTAARSPQGVTEALNGSDIDSAAVRFGAPPLPTSSTAQATPITFDGSTWLESADAQSFDLTKADFTITARVRTAGNGTLFALARPTPQWTPNGQSLFIRDGRLVYDIGWVGAVQSRRRVNDGQWHDVAAVWTRETRRLQLWIDGKPDAAGELAAPAQPEDAVVRIGFTAGNFPQPESFLTGELQSVSFFQRALADELATPERLTDAAGLVARWNPAGAVGGELVEAAGRVAPLRVHRGEPQ
;
A
#
# COMPACT_ATOMS: atom_id res chain seq x y z
N MET A 1 -27.86 13.22 -35.20
CA MET A 1 -28.03 14.09 -34.02
C MET A 1 -27.31 13.44 -32.84
N LEU A 2 -26.78 14.26 -31.94
CA LEU A 2 -25.68 13.99 -31.01
C LEU A 2 -25.91 12.89 -29.97
N LEU A 3 -24.78 12.30 -29.54
CA LEU A 3 -24.55 11.42 -28.39
C LEU A 3 -25.04 12.00 -27.05
N SER A 4 -25.46 11.13 -26.12
CA SER A 4 -25.23 11.26 -24.67
C SER A 4 -25.40 9.90 -23.96
N VAL A 5 -24.30 9.33 -23.48
CA VAL A 5 -24.26 8.14 -22.61
C VAL A 5 -23.68 8.59 -21.26
N LEU A 6 -24.40 8.37 -20.17
CA LEU A 6 -23.92 8.61 -18.80
C LEU A 6 -23.64 7.27 -18.12
N ALA A 7 -22.39 7.07 -17.71
CA ALA A 7 -21.91 5.94 -16.92
C ALA A 7 -21.72 6.37 -15.45
N ILE A 8 -22.04 5.49 -14.49
CA ILE A 8 -21.69 5.67 -13.06
C ILE A 8 -20.89 4.44 -12.60
N PRO A 9 -19.63 4.60 -12.14
CA PRO A 9 -18.77 3.49 -11.72
C PRO A 9 -18.81 3.26 -10.20
N VAL A 10 -18.58 2.01 -9.77
CA VAL A 10 -18.28 1.63 -8.37
C VAL A 10 -16.79 1.28 -8.28
N LEU A 11 -16.05 2.06 -7.48
CA LEU A 11 -14.61 1.97 -7.26
C LEU A 11 -14.32 1.02 -6.08
N CYS A 12 -13.48 0.02 -6.31
CA CYS A 12 -12.90 -0.84 -5.28
C CYS A 12 -11.51 -0.28 -4.94
N SER A 13 -11.32 0.27 -3.75
CA SER A 13 -10.09 1.00 -3.37
C SER A 13 -8.99 0.07 -2.86
N THR A 14 -7.91 -0.06 -3.63
CA THR A 14 -6.61 -0.56 -3.18
C THR A 14 -6.03 0.41 -2.15
N VAL A 15 -5.81 0.00 -0.90
CA VAL A 15 -5.06 0.83 0.06
C VAL A 15 -3.57 0.58 -0.15
N ALA A 16 -2.97 1.41 -1.00
CA ALA A 16 -1.52 1.58 -1.03
C ALA A 16 -1.04 2.04 0.37
N ALA A 17 0.18 1.66 0.78
CA ALA A 17 0.81 2.27 1.96
C ALA A 17 0.95 3.77 1.70
N GLN A 18 0.01 4.56 2.22
CA GLN A 18 -0.08 5.98 1.97
C GLN A 18 1.13 6.66 2.62
N SER A 19 1.79 7.57 1.90
CA SER A 19 2.77 8.48 2.50
C SER A 19 2.12 9.25 3.65
N LEU A 20 2.91 9.75 4.61
CA LEU A 20 2.35 10.57 5.71
C LEU A 20 1.45 11.69 5.19
N GLU A 21 1.86 12.37 4.11
CA GLU A 21 1.06 13.40 3.46
C GLU A 21 -0.26 12.85 2.89
N GLN A 22 -0.25 11.68 2.24
CA GLN A 22 -1.47 11.04 1.76
C GLN A 22 -2.40 10.63 2.91
N GLN A 23 -1.85 10.13 4.02
CA GLN A 23 -2.62 9.80 5.22
C GLN A 23 -3.27 11.04 5.84
N LEU A 24 -2.56 12.17 5.85
CA LEU A 24 -3.09 13.45 6.36
C LEU A 24 -4.16 14.00 5.40
N LEU A 25 -3.93 13.97 4.09
CA LEU A 25 -4.88 14.41 3.07
C LEU A 25 -6.16 13.56 3.03
N ALA A 26 -6.10 12.31 3.48
CA ALA A 26 -7.26 11.43 3.59
C ALA A 26 -8.19 11.78 4.77
N VAL A 27 -7.70 12.54 5.75
CA VAL A 27 -8.49 12.93 6.93
C VAL A 27 -9.03 14.35 6.74
N PRO A 28 -10.32 14.60 7.02
CA PRO A 28 -10.89 15.95 6.94
C PRO A 28 -10.09 16.97 7.76
N ALA A 29 -9.85 18.15 7.19
CA ALA A 29 -9.08 19.20 7.86
C ALA A 29 -9.67 19.62 9.22
N THR A 30 -10.99 19.56 9.37
CA THR A 30 -11.70 19.81 10.63
C THR A 30 -11.37 18.78 11.72
N GLU A 31 -11.21 17.51 11.34
CA GLU A 31 -10.87 16.43 12.25
C GLU A 31 -9.41 16.52 12.69
N LEU A 32 -8.49 16.74 11.73
CA LEU A 32 -7.07 16.98 12.03
C LEU A 32 -6.86 18.20 12.91
N ALA A 33 -7.61 19.27 12.69
CA ALA A 33 -7.58 20.46 13.55
C ALA A 33 -8.04 20.14 14.97
N ALA A 34 -9.15 19.40 15.13
CA ALA A 34 -9.64 18.99 16.44
C ALA A 34 -8.66 18.02 17.15
N GLU A 35 -8.00 17.14 16.40
CA GLU A 35 -6.97 16.24 16.91
C GLU A 35 -5.72 17.01 17.36
N ALA A 36 -5.24 17.97 16.55
CA ALA A 36 -4.12 18.83 16.89
C ALA A 36 -4.41 19.65 18.16
N LEU A 37 -5.64 20.14 18.33
CA LEU A 37 -6.05 20.84 19.54
C LEU A 37 -6.04 19.95 20.79
N ARG A 38 -6.36 18.66 20.67
CA ARG A 38 -6.40 17.71 21.79
C ARG A 38 -5.05 17.09 22.13
N ALA A 39 -4.26 16.73 21.11
CA ALA A 39 -3.10 15.87 21.24
C ALA A 39 -1.79 16.51 20.78
N GLY A 40 -1.83 17.68 20.13
CA GLY A 40 -0.63 18.40 19.71
C GLY A 40 0.00 19.19 20.86
N ASP A 41 1.31 19.37 20.80
CA ASP A 41 2.11 20.18 21.71
C ASP A 41 2.69 21.40 20.99
N ALA A 42 2.29 22.59 21.43
CA ALA A 42 2.70 23.83 20.80
C ALA A 42 4.20 24.15 20.95
N ALA A 43 4.86 23.69 22.01
CA ALA A 43 6.30 23.92 22.20
C ALA A 43 7.12 23.04 21.26
N ARG A 44 6.72 21.76 21.07
CA ARG A 44 7.32 20.90 20.04
C ARG A 44 7.03 21.42 18.64
N GLY A 45 5.81 21.89 18.38
CA GLY A 45 5.43 22.53 17.14
C GLY A 45 6.24 23.78 16.82
N ALA A 46 6.55 24.59 17.83
CA ALA A 46 7.40 25.77 17.68
C ALA A 46 8.82 25.40 17.22
N ILE A 47 9.40 24.32 17.77
CA ILE A 47 10.70 23.82 17.33
C ILE A 47 10.63 23.43 15.85
N LEU A 48 9.62 22.66 15.43
CA LEU A 48 9.45 22.26 14.03
C LEU A 48 9.25 23.45 13.08
N PHE A 49 8.53 24.49 13.52
CA PHE A 49 8.31 25.70 12.72
C PHE A 49 9.59 26.49 12.50
N HIS A 50 10.42 26.62 13.54
CA HIS A 50 11.63 27.45 13.55
C HIS A 50 12.91 26.69 13.16
N GLN A 51 12.86 25.36 12.98
CA GLN A 51 14.01 24.56 12.59
C GLN A 51 14.62 25.05 11.26
N PRO A 52 15.95 25.07 11.10
CA PRO A 52 16.61 25.54 9.87
C PRO A 52 16.18 24.79 8.59
N GLN A 53 15.79 23.52 8.77
CA GLN A 53 15.31 22.61 7.72
C GLN A 53 13.82 22.86 7.36
N SER A 54 13.07 23.54 8.23
CA SER A 54 11.68 23.90 8.00
C SER A 54 11.60 25.22 7.23
N LEU A 55 10.80 25.24 6.16
CA LEU A 55 10.65 26.42 5.32
C LEU A 55 9.64 27.44 5.89
N CYS A 56 8.91 27.08 6.95
CA CYS A 56 7.79 27.87 7.47
C CYS A 56 8.24 29.25 7.99
N SER A 57 9.26 29.30 8.85
CA SER A 57 9.80 30.54 9.44
C SER A 57 10.48 31.45 8.42
N ARG A 58 10.86 30.94 7.25
CA ARG A 58 11.47 31.73 6.17
C ARG A 58 10.47 32.63 5.47
N CYS A 59 9.20 32.23 5.43
CA CYS A 59 8.13 32.97 4.72
C CYS A 59 7.11 33.60 5.67
N HIS A 60 6.95 33.07 6.90
CA HIS A 60 5.92 33.53 7.82
C HIS A 60 6.50 34.25 9.04
N SER A 61 5.94 35.43 9.34
CA SER A 61 6.21 36.14 10.60
C SER A 61 5.43 35.52 11.76
N THR A 62 6.00 35.64 12.95
CA THR A 62 5.37 35.31 14.23
C THR A 62 5.33 36.52 15.17
N GLY A 63 5.29 37.73 14.59
CA GLY A 63 5.26 38.99 15.35
C GLY A 63 6.62 39.48 15.88
N GLN A 64 7.73 38.83 15.51
CA GLN A 64 9.11 39.22 15.82
C GLN A 64 9.96 39.16 14.55
N GLY A 65 10.71 40.22 14.26
CA GLY A 65 11.72 40.27 13.18
C GLY A 65 11.19 40.53 11.77
N THR A 66 12.12 40.81 10.85
CA THR A 66 11.87 41.00 9.41
C THR A 66 11.65 39.65 8.74
N ALA A 67 10.45 39.08 8.87
CA ALA A 67 10.07 37.95 8.03
C ALA A 67 10.04 38.40 6.56
N SER A 68 10.46 37.51 5.67
CA SER A 68 10.13 37.59 4.24
C SER A 68 8.65 37.89 4.09
N LEU A 69 8.30 38.95 3.38
CA LEU A 69 6.91 39.39 3.19
C LEU A 69 6.14 38.50 2.18
N LEU A 70 6.57 37.24 2.02
CA LEU A 70 6.01 36.24 1.10
C LEU A 70 4.87 35.43 1.71
N GLY A 71 4.78 35.35 3.04
CA GLY A 71 3.69 34.69 3.76
C GLY A 71 2.97 35.64 4.72
N PRO A 72 1.73 35.33 5.13
CA PRO A 72 1.02 36.09 6.16
C PRO A 72 1.70 36.01 7.52
N ASP A 73 1.57 37.09 8.29
CA ASP A 73 1.86 37.10 9.72
C ASP A 73 0.86 36.20 10.45
N LEU A 74 1.39 35.14 11.04
CA LEU A 74 0.60 34.10 11.70
C LEU A 74 0.05 34.54 13.05
N THR A 75 0.51 35.68 13.58
CA THR A 75 -0.01 36.29 14.82
C THR A 75 -1.13 37.31 14.58
N SER A 76 -1.36 37.67 13.32
CA SER A 76 -2.30 38.71 12.90
C SER A 76 -3.26 38.19 11.82
N LEU A 77 -3.59 36.89 11.87
CA LEU A 77 -4.57 36.29 10.97
C LEU A 77 -5.99 36.84 11.25
N PRO A 78 -6.86 36.94 10.23
CA PRO A 78 -8.25 37.35 10.39
C PRO A 78 -8.97 36.53 11.44
N ALA A 79 -9.83 37.17 12.22
CA ALA A 79 -10.53 36.55 13.34
C ALA A 79 -11.43 35.36 12.92
N ASP A 80 -11.88 35.35 11.67
CA ASP A 80 -12.68 34.28 11.05
C ASP A 80 -11.83 33.12 10.50
N THR A 81 -10.50 33.21 10.51
CA THR A 81 -9.62 32.10 10.12
C THR A 81 -9.78 30.97 11.13
N THR A 82 -10.17 29.78 10.68
CA THR A 82 -10.38 28.58 11.50
C THR A 82 -9.14 27.69 11.55
N ASP A 83 -9.04 26.80 12.54
CA ASP A 83 -7.94 25.82 12.60
C ASP A 83 -7.99 24.83 11.42
N ALA A 84 -9.18 24.52 10.92
CA ALA A 84 -9.35 23.71 9.72
C ALA A 84 -8.75 24.39 8.48
N GLN A 85 -8.90 25.72 8.36
CA GLN A 85 -8.26 26.49 7.29
C GLN A 85 -6.74 26.55 7.43
N LEU A 86 -6.20 26.51 8.66
CA LEU A 86 -4.75 26.36 8.88
C LEU A 86 -4.25 25.00 8.38
N VAL A 87 -4.95 23.92 8.74
CA VAL A 87 -4.64 22.56 8.27
C VAL A 87 -4.70 22.48 6.75
N GLU A 88 -5.77 23.01 6.14
CA GLU A 88 -5.93 23.03 4.68
C GLU A 88 -4.83 23.83 3.99
N SER A 89 -4.43 24.98 4.54
CA SER A 89 -3.35 25.80 3.98
C SER A 89 -1.99 25.10 4.03
N VAL A 90 -1.74 24.31 5.09
CA VAL A 90 -0.48 23.57 5.25
C VAL A 90 -0.41 22.34 4.34
N LEU A 91 -1.52 21.61 4.17
CA LEU A 91 -1.57 20.40 3.34
C LEU A 91 -1.83 20.70 1.86
N GLN A 92 -2.59 21.75 1.55
CA GLN A 92 -3.05 22.11 0.21
C GLN A 92 -2.89 23.62 -0.04
N PRO A 93 -1.65 24.16 -0.04
CA PRO A 93 -1.41 25.61 -0.09
C PRO A 93 -1.96 26.30 -1.34
N SER A 94 -2.11 25.58 -2.45
CA SER A 94 -2.64 26.11 -3.71
C SER A 94 -4.16 25.99 -3.86
N ARG A 95 -4.86 25.33 -2.91
CA ARG A 95 -6.33 25.13 -2.99
C ARG A 95 -7.10 26.43 -2.82
N ALA A 96 -6.64 27.28 -1.92
CA ALA A 96 -7.20 28.61 -1.68
C ALA A 96 -6.05 29.57 -1.37
N ILE A 97 -5.64 30.34 -2.38
CA ILE A 97 -4.62 31.38 -2.20
C ILE A 97 -5.31 32.62 -1.64
N ARG A 98 -4.81 33.11 -0.51
CA ARG A 98 -5.37 34.29 0.15
C ARG A 98 -5.18 35.53 -0.71
N ARG A 99 -6.21 36.37 -0.80
CA ARG A 99 -6.15 37.67 -1.51
C ARG A 99 -4.98 38.52 -0.99
N GLY A 100 -4.16 39.03 -1.90
CA GLY A 100 -2.93 39.76 -1.58
C GLY A 100 -1.68 38.88 -1.39
N TYR A 101 -1.83 37.56 -1.47
CA TYR A 101 -0.73 36.58 -1.54
C TYR A 101 -0.78 35.78 -2.85
N GLU A 102 -1.56 36.24 -3.83
CA GLU A 102 -1.57 35.72 -5.19
C GLU A 102 -0.24 36.08 -5.88
N SER A 103 0.53 35.06 -6.24
CA SER A 103 1.77 35.27 -6.98
C SER A 103 1.50 35.54 -8.45
N VAL A 104 2.39 36.31 -9.04
CA VAL A 104 2.41 36.59 -10.48
C VAL A 104 3.78 36.23 -11.03
N THR A 105 3.80 35.75 -12.26
CA THR A 105 5.00 35.66 -13.08
C THR A 105 5.00 36.84 -14.04
N VAL A 106 6.01 37.69 -13.94
CA VAL A 106 6.22 38.87 -14.77
C VAL A 106 7.31 38.54 -15.78
N VAL A 107 6.97 38.55 -17.06
CA VAL A 107 7.92 38.45 -18.17
C VAL A 107 8.27 39.86 -18.60
N LEU A 108 9.56 40.18 -18.59
CA LEU A 108 10.09 41.48 -18.99
C LEU A 108 10.44 41.49 -20.48
N THR A 109 10.41 42.68 -21.08
CA THR A 109 10.74 42.89 -22.51
C THR A 109 12.19 42.51 -22.87
N ASP A 110 13.07 42.43 -21.87
CA ASP A 110 14.44 41.94 -22.00
C ASP A 110 14.58 40.41 -21.91
N GLY A 111 13.46 39.68 -21.81
CA GLY A 111 13.37 38.23 -21.75
C GLY A 111 13.55 37.63 -20.34
N ARG A 112 13.78 38.44 -19.30
CA ARG A 112 13.83 37.94 -17.93
C ARG A 112 12.44 37.62 -17.40
N SER A 113 12.34 36.60 -16.56
CA SER A 113 11.11 36.26 -15.84
C SER A 113 11.31 36.38 -14.33
N LEU A 114 10.39 37.07 -13.66
CA LEU A 114 10.37 37.27 -12.21
C LEU A 114 9.08 36.69 -11.64
N SER A 115 9.16 35.94 -10.54
CA SER A 115 7.99 35.43 -9.83
C SER A 115 7.92 35.99 -8.40
N GLY A 116 6.76 36.50 -8.00
CA GLY A 116 6.62 37.16 -6.70
C GLY A 116 5.20 37.61 -6.39
N LEU A 117 5.03 38.33 -5.28
CA LEU A 117 3.73 38.90 -4.88
C LEU A 117 3.63 40.37 -5.29
N VAL A 118 2.47 40.78 -5.82
CA VAL A 118 2.22 42.20 -6.12
C VAL A 118 1.97 42.95 -4.81
N ALA A 119 2.90 43.83 -4.43
CA ALA A 119 2.74 44.70 -3.28
C ALA A 119 1.97 45.98 -3.64
N GLU A 120 2.22 46.52 -4.83
CA GLU A 120 1.57 47.73 -5.34
C GLU A 120 1.56 47.71 -6.87
N ARG A 121 0.51 48.27 -7.48
CA ARG A 121 0.43 48.49 -8.92
C ARG A 121 -0.17 49.86 -9.20
N THR A 122 0.58 50.71 -9.90
CA THR A 122 0.14 52.01 -10.40
C THR A 122 0.10 52.00 -11.93
N ALA A 123 -0.24 53.13 -12.55
CA ALA A 123 -0.16 53.28 -14.01
C ALA A 123 1.28 53.27 -14.54
N GLU A 124 2.26 53.56 -13.68
CA GLU A 124 3.66 53.81 -14.06
C GLU A 124 4.59 52.66 -13.65
N HIS A 125 4.32 52.02 -12.51
CA HIS A 125 5.16 50.95 -11.97
C HIS A 125 4.38 49.83 -11.27
N LEU A 126 4.98 48.65 -11.25
CA LEU A 126 4.58 47.47 -10.48
C LEU A 126 5.63 47.21 -9.39
N LEU A 127 5.22 47.23 -8.13
CA LEU A 127 6.08 46.81 -7.02
C LEU A 127 5.86 45.33 -6.73
N LEU A 128 6.85 44.50 -7.08
CA LEU A 128 6.83 43.05 -6.91
C LEU A 128 7.74 42.64 -5.73
N ARG A 129 7.21 41.89 -4.77
CA ARG A 129 8.02 41.18 -3.77
C ARG A 129 8.54 39.90 -4.40
N ASP A 130 9.79 39.94 -4.85
CA ASP A 130 10.42 38.84 -5.60
C ASP A 130 10.63 37.63 -4.68
N ALA A 131 9.96 36.51 -5.00
CA ALA A 131 10.04 35.27 -4.22
C ALA A 131 11.47 34.71 -4.19
N SER A 132 12.20 34.95 -5.26
CA SER A 132 13.58 34.52 -5.46
C SER A 132 14.56 35.32 -4.60
N ARG A 133 14.16 36.52 -4.14
CA ARG A 133 14.92 37.42 -3.25
C ARG A 133 14.34 37.47 -1.83
N GLY A 134 13.64 36.43 -1.39
CA GLY A 134 13.08 36.39 -0.04
C GLY A 134 12.07 37.52 0.23
N GLY A 135 11.34 37.95 -0.80
CA GLY A 135 10.29 38.95 -0.68
C GLY A 135 10.77 40.40 -0.72
N GLU A 136 12.03 40.66 -1.10
CA GLU A 136 12.51 42.03 -1.33
C GLU A 136 11.67 42.74 -2.42
N PRO A 137 11.30 44.01 -2.20
CA PRO A 137 10.53 44.77 -3.18
C PRO A 137 11.39 45.14 -4.39
N VAL A 138 10.88 44.86 -5.58
CA VAL A 138 11.45 45.23 -6.88
C VAL A 138 10.44 46.09 -7.62
N SER A 139 10.83 47.32 -7.96
CA SER A 139 10.01 48.21 -8.77
C SER A 139 10.29 47.94 -10.25
N LEU A 140 9.25 47.60 -11.00
CA LEU A 140 9.28 47.34 -12.43
C LEU A 140 8.48 48.44 -13.14
N ALA A 141 9.06 49.13 -14.13
CA ALA A 141 8.28 50.05 -14.94
C ALA A 141 7.27 49.27 -15.77
N VAL A 142 6.04 49.78 -15.90
CA VAL A 142 5.00 49.08 -16.68
C VAL A 142 5.40 48.92 -18.16
N SER A 143 6.24 49.82 -18.69
CA SER A 143 6.83 49.73 -20.03
C SER A 143 7.77 48.54 -20.24
N ASP A 144 8.34 48.03 -19.16
CA ASP A 144 9.33 46.95 -19.21
C ASP A 144 8.67 45.57 -19.07
N ILE A 145 7.35 45.54 -18.86
CA ILE A 145 6.56 44.32 -18.69
C ILE A 145 5.96 43.92 -20.04
N ASP A 146 6.37 42.75 -20.53
CA ASP A 146 5.80 42.15 -21.73
C ASP A 146 4.52 41.37 -21.39
N GLU A 147 4.60 40.51 -20.36
CA GLU A 147 3.48 39.68 -19.91
C GLU A 147 3.41 39.63 -18.38
N LEU A 148 2.19 39.64 -17.83
CA LEU A 148 1.93 39.41 -16.41
C LEU A 148 0.92 38.29 -16.28
N VAL A 149 1.39 37.13 -15.81
CA VAL A 149 0.61 35.90 -15.70
C VAL A 149 0.32 35.62 -14.22
N PRO A 150 -0.95 35.63 -13.79
CA PRO A 150 -1.31 35.16 -12.45
C PRO A 150 -0.94 33.68 -12.28
N ALA A 151 -0.24 33.34 -11.21
CA ALA A 151 0.08 31.96 -10.91
C ALA A 151 -1.14 31.25 -10.30
N THR A 152 -1.38 30.01 -10.73
CA THR A 152 -2.41 29.13 -10.16
C THR A 152 -1.89 28.31 -8.97
N VAL A 153 -0.61 28.48 -8.61
CA VAL A 153 0.09 27.72 -7.58
C VAL A 153 0.65 28.69 -6.55
N SER A 154 0.47 28.36 -5.27
CA SER A 154 0.99 29.15 -4.15
C SER A 154 2.52 29.17 -4.11
N LEU A 155 3.09 30.25 -3.56
CA LEU A 155 4.51 30.29 -3.21
C LEU A 155 4.86 29.40 -2.02
N MET A 156 3.87 29.02 -1.22
CA MET A 156 4.03 28.01 -0.16
C MET A 156 4.17 26.62 -0.82
N PRO A 157 5.28 25.90 -0.65
CA PRO A 157 5.52 24.65 -1.37
C PRO A 157 4.54 23.53 -0.97
N ALA A 158 3.98 22.83 -1.95
CA ALA A 158 3.29 21.57 -1.72
C ALA A 158 4.29 20.49 -1.21
N GLY A 159 3.81 19.51 -0.44
CA GLY A 159 4.67 18.44 0.07
C GLY A 159 5.58 18.83 1.24
N GLN A 160 5.50 20.07 1.75
CA GLN A 160 6.36 20.49 2.88
C GLN A 160 6.18 19.65 4.15
N THR A 161 5.00 19.05 4.34
CA THR A 161 4.71 18.15 5.46
C THR A 161 5.36 16.77 5.32
N ALA A 162 5.85 16.39 4.13
CA ALA A 162 6.60 15.15 3.93
C ALA A 162 7.96 15.16 4.65
N THR A 163 8.44 16.35 5.06
CA THR A 163 9.65 16.50 5.88
C THR A 163 9.42 16.15 7.36
N LEU A 164 8.16 16.02 7.80
CA LEU A 164 7.82 15.64 9.15
C LEU A 164 7.98 14.12 9.35
N ALA A 165 8.55 13.72 10.47
CA ALA A 165 8.83 12.32 10.76
C ALA A 165 7.58 11.51 11.12
N SER A 166 6.48 12.17 11.52
CA SER A 166 5.25 11.48 11.95
C SER A 166 4.02 12.39 11.92
N ARG A 167 2.84 11.76 11.99
CA ARG A 167 1.55 12.45 12.21
C ARG A 167 1.59 13.31 13.48
N GLN A 168 2.23 12.84 14.55
CA GLN A 168 2.32 13.61 15.79
C GLN A 168 3.06 14.94 15.59
N GLN A 169 4.14 14.96 14.81
CA GLN A 169 4.83 16.22 14.48
C GLN A 169 3.95 17.18 13.68
N PHE A 170 3.09 16.66 12.79
CA PHE A 170 2.09 17.48 12.10
C PHE A 170 1.09 18.08 13.08
N LEU A 171 0.54 17.28 14.00
CA LEU A 171 -0.39 17.74 15.03
C LEU A 171 0.25 18.80 15.94
N ASP A 172 1.51 18.60 16.34
CA ASP A 172 2.29 19.56 17.12
C ASP A 172 2.46 20.89 16.35
N LEU A 173 2.81 20.83 15.06
CA LEU A 173 2.93 22.03 14.21
C LEU A 173 1.60 22.77 14.08
N ILE A 174 0.49 22.09 13.81
CA ILE A 174 -0.84 22.71 13.71
C ILE A 174 -1.27 23.29 15.07
N ARG A 175 -0.99 22.61 16.18
CA ARG A 175 -1.25 23.15 17.53
C ARG A 175 -0.51 24.46 17.74
N TYR A 176 0.76 24.55 17.36
CA TYR A 176 1.53 25.79 17.44
C TYR A 176 0.89 26.91 16.61
N LEU A 177 0.53 26.65 15.35
CA LEU A 177 -0.13 27.65 14.48
C LEU A 177 -1.48 28.13 15.06
N SER A 178 -2.26 27.23 15.64
CA SER A 178 -3.52 27.56 16.31
C SER A 178 -3.32 28.49 17.51
N GLU A 179 -2.29 28.23 18.31
CA GLU A 179 -1.93 29.07 19.46
C GLU A 179 -1.36 30.43 19.05
N LEU A 180 -0.68 30.52 17.91
CA LEU A 180 -0.28 31.81 17.34
C LEU A 180 -1.48 32.64 16.89
N ARG A 181 -2.43 32.02 16.18
CA ARG A 181 -3.65 32.67 15.70
C ARG A 181 -4.48 33.24 16.86
N THR A 182 -4.66 32.46 17.92
CA THR A 182 -5.52 32.83 19.06
C THR A 182 -4.80 33.69 20.11
N GLY A 183 -3.52 33.42 20.36
CA GLY A 183 -2.73 34.07 21.39
C GLY A 183 -1.85 35.23 20.91
N GLY A 184 -1.76 35.43 19.58
CA GLY A 184 -1.05 36.52 18.92
C GLY A 184 0.44 36.59 19.27
N ALA A 185 1.02 37.78 19.11
CA ALA A 185 2.45 38.01 19.32
C ALA A 185 2.92 37.71 20.76
N ARG A 186 2.03 37.77 21.76
CA ARG A 186 2.37 37.37 23.14
C ARG A 186 2.64 35.87 23.20
N ARG A 187 1.74 35.05 22.66
CA ARG A 187 1.87 33.60 22.69
C ARG A 187 3.05 33.12 21.84
N ALA A 188 3.31 33.79 20.71
CA ALA A 188 4.51 33.56 19.91
C ALA A 188 5.80 33.70 20.73
N ARG A 189 5.92 34.76 21.55
CA ARG A 189 7.09 34.97 22.42
C ARG A 189 7.22 33.91 23.50
N GLU A 190 6.11 33.48 24.10
CA GLU A 190 6.11 32.43 25.13
C GLU A 190 6.54 31.07 24.58
N LEU A 191 6.21 30.79 23.32
CA LEU A 191 6.52 29.53 22.65
C LEU A 191 7.83 29.57 21.86
N GLN A 192 8.55 30.71 21.86
CA GLN A 192 9.80 30.85 21.11
C GLN A 192 10.81 29.80 21.59
N PRO A 193 11.29 28.90 20.72
CA PRO A 193 12.21 27.87 21.14
C PRO A 193 13.55 28.48 21.60
N PRO A 194 14.22 27.89 22.60
CA PRO A 194 15.59 28.25 22.94
C PRO A 194 16.49 28.20 21.72
N ALA A 195 17.34 29.21 21.51
CA ALA A 195 18.24 29.30 20.35
C ALA A 195 19.11 28.04 20.17
N ALA A 196 19.49 27.39 21.27
CA ALA A 196 20.25 26.14 21.26
C ALA A 196 19.53 24.99 20.52
N LEU A 197 18.19 24.95 20.53
CA LEU A 197 17.40 23.92 19.82
C LEU A 197 17.19 24.24 18.33
N LEU A 198 17.49 25.48 17.92
CA LEU A 198 17.32 25.97 16.54
C LEU A 198 18.66 26.12 15.81
N THR A 199 19.78 25.99 16.53
CA THR A 199 21.10 26.13 15.95
C THR A 199 21.40 24.91 15.08
N LEU A 200 21.64 25.13 13.79
CA LEU A 200 22.16 24.10 12.90
C LEU A 200 23.48 23.60 13.50
N GLN A 201 23.52 22.34 13.92
CA GLN A 201 24.75 21.73 14.40
C GLN A 201 25.64 21.41 13.21
N ILE A 202 26.57 22.32 12.95
CA ILE A 202 27.64 22.14 11.98
C ILE A 202 28.78 21.40 12.70
N PRO A 203 29.36 20.35 12.09
CA PRO A 203 30.51 19.67 12.68
C PRO A 203 31.64 20.64 13.03
N GLU A 204 32.29 20.44 14.17
CA GLU A 204 33.32 21.35 14.70
C GLU A 204 34.49 21.57 13.71
N TYR A 205 34.85 20.53 12.95
CA TYR A 205 35.92 20.60 11.95
C TYR A 205 35.67 21.64 10.84
N GLU A 206 34.42 22.07 10.61
CA GLU A 206 34.07 23.07 9.60
C GLU A 206 34.62 24.47 9.94
N GLN A 207 35.08 24.69 11.17
CA GLN A 207 35.66 25.96 11.61
C GLN A 207 37.14 26.12 11.23
N SER A 208 37.86 25.03 10.95
CA SER A 208 39.31 25.03 10.71
C SER A 208 39.72 24.45 9.36
N ILE A 209 38.84 24.51 8.36
CA ILE A 209 39.11 23.96 7.02
C ILE A 209 40.14 24.79 6.25
N ASP A 210 41.15 24.12 5.71
CA ASP A 210 42.10 24.65 4.73
C ASP A 210 41.43 24.83 3.35
N HIS A 211 40.60 25.87 3.23
CA HIS A 211 39.86 26.18 2.01
C HIS A 211 40.79 26.50 0.84
N ALA A 212 41.87 27.24 1.09
CA ALA A 212 42.82 27.65 0.05
C ALA A 212 43.57 26.43 -0.52
N GLY A 213 44.01 25.52 0.35
CA GLY A 213 44.62 24.27 -0.07
C GLY A 213 43.67 23.40 -0.88
N PHE A 214 42.41 23.23 -0.45
CA PHE A 214 41.43 22.48 -1.23
C PHE A 214 41.29 23.01 -2.65
N ILE A 215 41.20 24.34 -2.80
CA ILE A 215 41.00 24.97 -4.10
C ILE A 215 42.24 24.85 -4.99
N ARG A 216 43.46 24.89 -4.41
CA ARG A 216 44.71 24.68 -5.14
C ARG A 216 44.87 23.24 -5.65
N ASP A 217 44.36 22.28 -4.88
CA ASP A 217 44.53 20.85 -5.16
C ASP A 217 43.47 20.29 -6.14
N LEU A 218 42.52 21.12 -6.61
CA LEU A 218 41.48 20.69 -7.55
C LEU A 218 42.08 20.34 -8.92
N ASP A 219 41.85 19.11 -9.37
CA ASP A 219 42.36 18.53 -10.61
C ASP A 219 41.24 17.85 -11.43
N ASP A 220 41.63 17.19 -12.53
CA ASP A 220 40.69 16.46 -13.39
C ASP A 220 39.98 15.29 -12.66
N GLU A 221 40.61 14.71 -11.64
CA GLU A 221 39.98 13.66 -10.83
C GLU A 221 38.93 14.26 -9.88
N ALA A 222 39.19 15.43 -9.30
CA ALA A 222 38.19 16.21 -8.57
C ALA A 222 37.00 16.57 -9.45
N LEU A 223 37.24 16.91 -10.72
CA LEU A 223 36.19 17.18 -11.70
C LEU A 223 35.29 15.95 -11.93
N LYS A 224 35.87 14.77 -12.11
CA LYS A 224 35.12 13.50 -12.28
C LYS A 224 34.30 13.14 -11.04
N ARG A 225 34.89 13.25 -9.84
CA ARG A 225 34.19 13.02 -8.58
C ARG A 225 33.04 14.01 -8.40
N GLY A 226 33.28 15.27 -8.74
CA GLY A 226 32.29 16.34 -8.70
C GLY A 226 31.10 16.09 -9.63
N GLU A 227 31.35 15.61 -10.84
CA GLU A 227 30.29 15.22 -11.79
C GLU A 227 29.40 14.12 -11.21
N ALA A 228 30.00 13.08 -10.65
CA ALA A 228 29.26 11.96 -10.06
C ALA A 228 28.35 12.44 -8.90
N ILE A 229 28.86 13.32 -8.05
CA ILE A 229 28.07 13.93 -6.96
C ILE A 229 26.94 14.79 -7.54
N TYR A 230 27.22 15.64 -8.52
CA TYR A 230 26.22 16.53 -9.12
C TYR A 230 25.06 15.75 -9.71
N ARG A 231 25.36 14.73 -10.53
CA ARG A 231 24.35 13.89 -11.18
C ARG A 231 23.47 13.15 -10.17
N ARG A 232 24.06 12.66 -9.08
CA ARG A 232 23.35 11.90 -8.05
C ARG A 232 22.48 12.78 -7.14
N VAL A 233 22.98 13.97 -6.79
CA VAL A 233 22.40 14.77 -5.69
C VAL A 233 21.78 16.07 -6.17
N CYS A 234 22.50 16.84 -7.00
CA CYS A 234 22.16 18.23 -7.29
C CYS A 234 21.25 18.37 -8.52
N MET A 235 21.47 17.51 -9.52
CA MET A 235 20.87 17.63 -10.85
C MET A 235 19.34 17.63 -10.84
N ASN A 236 18.70 16.83 -9.98
CA ASN A 236 17.24 16.78 -9.91
C ASN A 236 16.63 18.15 -9.61
N CYS A 237 17.25 18.94 -8.73
CA CYS A 237 16.75 20.26 -8.36
C CYS A 237 17.25 21.37 -9.29
N HIS A 238 18.53 21.33 -9.70
CA HIS A 238 19.19 22.42 -10.43
C HIS A 238 19.19 22.26 -11.96
N GLY A 239 18.85 21.06 -12.44
CA GLY A 239 18.84 20.70 -13.85
C GLY A 239 20.24 20.48 -14.42
N THR A 240 20.31 20.41 -15.75
CA THR A 240 21.53 20.48 -16.53
C THR A 240 21.53 21.77 -17.36
N LYS A 241 22.52 21.93 -18.24
CA LYS A 241 22.49 22.95 -19.28
C LYS A 241 21.18 22.87 -20.08
N ASP A 242 20.83 21.67 -20.53
CA ASP A 242 19.79 21.48 -21.54
C ASP A 242 18.42 21.17 -20.94
N GLN A 243 18.35 20.67 -19.70
CA GLN A 243 17.10 20.31 -19.04
C GLN A 243 16.93 21.08 -17.73
N PRO A 244 15.77 21.72 -17.49
CA PRO A 244 15.48 22.33 -16.20
C PRO A 244 15.32 21.26 -15.12
N GLY A 245 15.68 21.61 -13.88
CA GLY A 245 15.42 20.77 -12.71
C GLY A 245 13.94 20.80 -12.32
N SER A 246 13.54 19.91 -11.40
CA SER A 246 12.17 19.78 -10.92
C SER A 246 11.71 20.93 -10.02
N LEU A 247 12.63 21.76 -9.53
CA LEU A 247 12.34 22.88 -8.63
C LEU A 247 12.52 24.23 -9.35
N PRO A 248 11.43 24.94 -9.73
CA PRO A 248 11.51 26.19 -10.48
C PRO A 248 12.28 27.32 -9.76
N THR A 249 12.32 27.28 -8.43
CA THR A 249 13.02 28.28 -7.60
C THR A 249 14.52 28.02 -7.46
N SER A 250 15.01 26.84 -7.88
CA SER A 250 16.41 26.46 -7.78
C SER A 250 17.26 27.19 -8.81
N LEU A 251 18.48 27.56 -8.43
CA LEU A 251 19.40 28.25 -9.33
C LEU A 251 19.82 27.32 -10.47
N ARG A 252 19.54 27.71 -11.72
CA ARG A 252 20.09 27.04 -12.90
C ARG A 252 21.50 27.57 -13.15
N PHE A 253 22.52 26.78 -12.85
CA PHE A 253 23.91 27.26 -12.86
C PHE A 253 24.40 27.78 -14.22
N ALA A 254 23.88 27.22 -15.32
CA ALA A 254 24.26 27.57 -16.68
C ALA A 254 23.70 28.91 -17.20
N GLU A 255 22.74 29.53 -16.49
CA GLU A 255 22.08 30.76 -16.96
C GLU A 255 21.67 31.75 -15.84
N GLY A 256 21.44 31.25 -14.63
CA GLY A 256 20.91 32.03 -13.52
C GLY A 256 21.96 32.84 -12.77
N ARG A 257 21.51 33.89 -12.08
CA ARG A 257 22.35 34.76 -11.24
C ARG A 257 22.55 34.17 -9.84
N PHE A 258 23.81 34.06 -9.40
CA PHE A 258 24.13 33.61 -8.04
C PHE A 258 23.78 34.71 -7.04
N ARG A 259 22.93 34.37 -6.07
CA ARG A 259 22.45 35.30 -5.03
C ARG A 259 23.28 35.27 -3.74
N SER A 260 23.83 34.10 -3.41
CA SER A 260 24.70 33.94 -2.24
C SER A 260 26.14 34.38 -2.56
N GLY A 261 26.53 34.30 -3.83
CA GLY A 261 27.91 34.45 -4.32
C GLY A 261 28.30 33.24 -5.17
N SER A 262 29.16 33.43 -6.16
CA SER A 262 29.54 32.40 -7.15
C SER A 262 31.00 31.95 -7.04
N ASP A 263 31.76 32.55 -6.13
CA ASP A 263 33.10 32.08 -5.80
C ASP A 263 33.03 30.74 -5.02
N PRO A 264 34.09 29.91 -5.11
CA PRO A 264 34.03 28.56 -4.56
C PRO A 264 33.90 28.52 -3.03
N PHE A 265 34.38 29.53 -2.29
CA PHE A 265 34.22 29.55 -0.84
C PHE A 265 32.77 29.89 -0.45
N THR A 266 32.14 30.83 -1.13
CA THR A 266 30.74 31.17 -0.87
C THR A 266 29.78 30.06 -1.30
N MET A 267 30.08 29.34 -2.38
CA MET A 267 29.38 28.11 -2.73
C MET A 267 29.56 27.03 -1.65
N TYR A 268 30.75 26.91 -1.05
CA TYR A 268 31.01 26.00 0.06
C TYR A 268 30.17 26.36 1.31
N GLN A 269 30.08 27.64 1.65
CA GLN A 269 29.23 28.11 2.75
C GLN A 269 27.75 27.82 2.48
N THR A 270 27.31 27.96 1.23
CA THR A 270 25.95 27.61 0.80
C THR A 270 25.66 26.12 1.01
N LEU A 271 26.57 25.22 0.62
CA LEU A 271 26.42 23.79 0.90
C LEU A 271 26.45 23.47 2.39
N THR A 272 27.26 24.18 3.17
CA THR A 272 27.46 23.89 4.60
C THR A 272 26.33 24.41 5.49
N ARG A 273 25.76 25.56 5.15
CA ARG A 273 24.77 26.27 5.98
C ARG A 273 23.37 26.33 5.37
N GLY A 274 23.24 25.93 4.10
CA GLY A 274 22.03 26.14 3.30
C GLY A 274 21.88 27.59 2.84
N PHE A 275 21.01 27.81 1.86
CA PHE A 275 20.69 29.15 1.35
C PHE A 275 19.32 29.16 0.67
N GLY A 276 18.49 30.18 0.93
CA GLY A 276 17.14 30.26 0.34
C GLY A 276 16.25 29.08 0.74
N LEU A 277 15.82 28.26 -0.22
CA LEU A 277 15.05 27.03 0.02
C LEU A 277 15.93 25.77 0.05
N MET A 278 17.25 25.89 -0.15
CA MET A 278 18.19 24.78 -0.11
C MET A 278 18.63 24.49 1.33
N ALA A 279 18.35 23.29 1.81
CA ALA A 279 18.81 22.80 3.11
C ALA A 279 20.34 22.61 3.13
N ALA A 280 20.93 22.71 4.33
CA ALA A 280 22.34 22.44 4.55
C ALA A 280 22.69 20.98 4.22
N GLN A 281 23.75 20.76 3.46
CA GLN A 281 24.26 19.44 3.08
C GLN A 281 25.26 18.94 4.12
N THR A 282 24.80 18.75 5.35
CA THR A 282 25.65 18.36 6.51
C THR A 282 26.23 16.95 6.41
N TRP A 283 25.74 16.13 5.48
CA TRP A 283 26.25 14.79 5.19
C TRP A 283 27.50 14.79 4.30
N MET A 284 27.78 15.89 3.58
CA MET A 284 28.96 16.00 2.71
C MET A 284 30.19 16.43 3.51
N VAL A 285 31.30 15.74 3.32
CA VAL A 285 32.60 16.18 3.85
C VAL A 285 33.20 17.31 2.99
N PRO A 286 34.20 18.06 3.49
CA PRO A 286 34.75 19.22 2.78
C PRO A 286 35.25 18.94 1.36
N SER A 287 35.95 17.81 1.17
CA SER A 287 36.46 17.42 -0.15
C SER A 287 35.34 17.18 -1.17
N GLN A 288 34.26 16.49 -0.79
CA GLN A 288 33.10 16.25 -1.65
C GLN A 288 32.39 17.55 -2.04
N LYS A 289 32.30 18.52 -1.11
CA LYS A 289 31.74 19.85 -1.40
C LYS A 289 32.58 20.56 -2.46
N TYR A 290 33.91 20.56 -2.31
CA TYR A 290 34.80 21.21 -3.27
C TYR A 290 34.84 20.50 -4.62
N ASP A 291 34.79 19.17 -4.67
CA ASP A 291 34.68 18.41 -5.91
C ASP A 291 33.43 18.84 -6.72
N VAL A 292 32.24 18.85 -6.10
CA VAL A 292 31.00 19.24 -6.81
C VAL A 292 30.99 20.72 -7.20
N ILE A 293 31.55 21.60 -6.36
CA ILE A 293 31.72 23.03 -6.68
C ILE A 293 32.64 23.19 -7.90
N HIS A 294 33.73 22.42 -7.96
CA HIS A 294 34.66 22.42 -9.08
C HIS A 294 33.95 22.04 -10.37
N TYR A 295 33.18 20.94 -10.37
CA TYR A 295 32.37 20.51 -11.52
C TYR A 295 31.37 21.58 -11.96
N ILE A 296 30.56 22.12 -11.03
CA ILE A 296 29.57 23.16 -11.35
C ILE A 296 30.27 24.35 -12.01
N ARG A 297 31.38 24.82 -11.43
CA ARG A 297 32.09 26.00 -11.91
C ARG A 297 32.74 25.77 -13.28
N GLN A 298 33.42 24.64 -13.49
CA GLN A 298 34.13 24.39 -14.74
C GLN A 298 33.20 23.98 -15.89
N THR A 299 32.14 23.22 -15.61
CA THR A 299 31.31 22.59 -16.65
C THR A 299 30.00 23.34 -16.91
N LEU A 300 29.42 24.00 -15.91
CA LEU A 300 28.14 24.69 -16.05
C LEU A 300 28.30 26.22 -16.07
N VAL A 301 29.11 26.78 -15.17
CA VAL A 301 29.22 28.24 -15.04
C VAL A 301 30.21 28.83 -16.04
N ARG A 302 31.46 28.37 -16.07
CA ARG A 302 32.51 28.93 -16.95
C ARG A 302 32.12 28.98 -18.44
N PRO A 303 31.61 27.89 -19.05
CA PRO A 303 31.28 27.91 -20.49
C PRO A 303 29.94 28.58 -20.83
N PHE A 304 28.97 28.60 -19.92
CA PHE A 304 27.59 29.02 -20.25
C PHE A 304 27.09 30.24 -19.48
N ASN A 305 27.71 30.55 -18.35
CA ASN A 305 27.37 31.68 -17.49
C ASN A 305 28.63 32.47 -17.05
N PRO A 306 29.46 32.94 -18.01
CA PRO A 306 30.78 33.51 -17.71
C PRO A 306 30.71 34.79 -16.87
N THR A 307 29.59 35.53 -16.92
CA THR A 307 29.38 36.73 -16.10
C THR A 307 29.22 36.42 -14.60
N GLN A 308 28.94 35.17 -14.26
CA GLN A 308 28.88 34.69 -12.89
C GLN A 308 30.13 33.88 -12.50
N TYR A 309 31.07 33.66 -13.41
CA TYR A 309 32.30 32.93 -13.10
C TYR A 309 33.31 33.85 -12.40
N THR A 310 33.60 33.57 -11.12
CA THR A 310 34.66 34.26 -10.38
C THR A 310 36.01 33.59 -10.66
N GLU A 311 37.03 34.34 -11.05
CA GLU A 311 38.39 33.83 -11.20
C GLU A 311 39.07 33.67 -9.82
N VAL A 312 39.81 32.58 -9.63
CA VAL A 312 40.56 32.31 -8.40
C VAL A 312 42.00 32.76 -8.62
N THR A 313 42.41 33.83 -7.93
CA THR A 313 43.78 34.37 -7.96
C THR A 313 44.51 34.11 -6.64
N ASP A 314 45.83 34.23 -6.61
CA ASP A 314 46.61 34.09 -5.37
C ASP A 314 46.20 35.12 -4.31
N ALA A 315 45.88 36.34 -4.72
CA ALA A 315 45.37 37.38 -3.83
C ALA A 315 44.01 37.01 -3.22
N TRP A 316 43.12 36.39 -4.02
CA TRP A 316 41.83 35.90 -3.52
C TRP A 316 42.02 34.70 -2.56
N LEU A 317 42.91 33.76 -2.88
CA LEU A 317 43.23 32.62 -2.01
C LEU A 317 43.83 33.08 -0.66
N ALA A 318 44.65 34.12 -0.66
CA ALA A 318 45.22 34.69 0.57
C ALA A 318 44.17 35.36 1.47
N GLY A 319 43.01 35.75 0.91
CA GLY A 319 41.90 36.35 1.64
C GLY A 319 40.94 35.35 2.30
N LEU A 320 41.13 34.04 2.09
CA LEU A 320 40.28 33.00 2.67
C LEU A 320 40.55 32.79 4.17
N PRO A 321 39.55 32.30 4.94
CA PRO A 321 39.78 31.90 6.32
C PRO A 321 40.93 30.89 6.43
N GLN A 322 41.82 31.12 7.40
CA GLN A 322 42.93 30.22 7.66
C GLN A 322 42.42 28.96 8.37
N GLY A 323 42.90 27.81 7.92
CA GLY A 323 42.58 26.51 8.49
C GLY A 323 43.72 25.53 8.23
N ASP A 324 43.81 24.50 9.06
CA ASP A 324 44.84 23.47 9.04
C ASP A 324 44.26 22.05 8.83
N SER A 325 42.94 21.95 8.69
CA SER A 325 42.22 20.69 8.55
C SER A 325 41.68 20.47 7.15
N ARG A 326 41.69 19.23 6.67
CA ARG A 326 40.94 18.81 5.47
C ARG A 326 39.58 18.17 5.81
N GLY A 327 39.22 18.19 7.10
CA GLY A 327 38.06 17.47 7.60
C GLY A 327 38.24 15.95 7.54
N PRO A 328 37.20 15.18 7.88
CA PRO A 328 37.24 13.73 7.79
C PRO A 328 37.33 13.27 6.33
N ALA A 329 37.94 12.10 6.12
CA ALA A 329 37.89 11.43 4.82
C ALA A 329 36.41 11.22 4.38
N PRO A 330 36.10 11.29 3.07
CA PRO A 330 34.78 10.95 2.57
C PRO A 330 34.34 9.61 3.14
N SER A 331 33.23 9.64 3.86
CA SER A 331 32.67 8.41 4.38
C SER A 331 32.03 7.64 3.23
N THR A 332 32.38 6.37 3.09
CA THR A 332 31.64 5.40 2.27
C THR A 332 30.29 5.05 2.87
N ILE A 333 29.80 5.78 3.89
CA ILE A 333 28.44 5.60 4.42
C ILE A 333 27.46 5.78 3.26
N GLN A 334 27.00 4.64 2.77
CA GLN A 334 25.89 4.50 1.87
C GLN A 334 24.63 4.71 2.71
N PRO A 335 23.91 5.83 2.57
CA PRO A 335 22.75 6.11 3.42
C PRO A 335 21.70 4.99 3.35
N TRP A 336 21.58 4.36 2.19
CA TRP A 336 20.74 3.19 1.98
C TRP A 336 21.21 1.94 2.74
N ASN A 337 22.51 1.75 2.96
CA ASN A 337 23.01 0.64 3.80
C ASN A 337 22.82 0.95 5.31
N ALA A 338 22.84 2.23 5.68
CA ALA A 338 22.66 2.66 7.06
C ALA A 338 21.17 2.76 7.49
N MET A 339 20.24 2.73 6.54
CA MET A 339 18.80 2.85 6.78
C MET A 339 18.22 1.60 7.47
N ASP A 340 17.30 1.83 8.40
CA ASP A 340 16.47 0.77 8.98
C ASP A 340 15.19 0.63 8.13
N TYR A 341 15.13 -0.42 7.32
CA TYR A 341 13.95 -0.75 6.49
C TYR A 341 12.89 -1.57 7.23
N GLY A 342 13.08 -1.83 8.53
CA GLY A 342 12.31 -2.82 9.27
C GLY A 342 12.72 -4.26 8.93
N PRO A 343 11.89 -5.26 9.26
CA PRO A 343 12.26 -6.68 9.17
C PRO A 343 12.24 -7.26 7.75
N SER A 344 11.74 -6.53 6.76
CA SER A 344 11.65 -6.97 5.36
C SER A 344 12.01 -5.87 4.36
N LEU A 345 12.54 -6.26 3.21
CA LEU A 345 12.73 -5.37 2.05
C LEU A 345 12.20 -6.05 0.79
N THR A 346 11.29 -5.38 0.07
CA THR A 346 10.84 -5.83 -1.25
C THR A 346 11.71 -5.20 -2.33
N HIS A 347 12.31 -6.03 -3.19
CA HIS A 347 13.10 -5.56 -4.32
C HIS A 347 13.32 -6.66 -5.39
N SER A 348 13.70 -6.27 -6.60
CA SER A 348 14.21 -7.21 -7.60
C SER A 348 15.63 -7.64 -7.18
N LEU A 349 15.77 -8.86 -6.69
CA LEU A 349 17.03 -9.36 -6.13
C LEU A 349 17.58 -10.53 -6.93
N GLU A 350 18.87 -10.44 -7.26
CA GLU A 350 19.60 -11.52 -7.92
C GLU A 350 20.12 -12.53 -6.89
N VAL A 351 19.84 -13.82 -7.15
CA VAL A 351 20.39 -14.95 -6.40
C VAL A 351 21.58 -15.48 -7.20
N PRO A 352 22.82 -15.42 -6.68
CA PRO A 352 24.02 -15.81 -7.39
C PRO A 352 24.06 -17.34 -7.55
N THR A 353 23.49 -17.82 -8.64
CA THR A 353 23.53 -19.22 -9.06
C THR A 353 24.14 -19.33 -10.45
N ALA A 354 24.45 -20.55 -10.92
CA ALA A 354 24.98 -20.76 -12.27
C ALA A 354 24.00 -20.35 -13.40
N ARG A 355 22.72 -20.13 -13.08
CA ARG A 355 21.68 -19.65 -14.01
C ARG A 355 21.28 -18.23 -13.63
N HIS A 356 20.72 -17.49 -14.60
CA HIS A 356 20.08 -16.21 -14.32
C HIS A 356 18.88 -16.42 -13.41
N ASN A 357 19.02 -16.10 -12.13
CA ASN A 357 18.02 -16.35 -11.10
C ASN A 357 17.69 -15.06 -10.36
N ILE A 358 16.67 -14.36 -10.83
CA ILE A 358 16.22 -13.10 -10.24
C ILE A 358 14.83 -13.29 -9.66
N ALA A 359 14.66 -12.95 -8.38
CA ALA A 359 13.34 -12.76 -7.81
C ALA A 359 12.85 -11.37 -8.23
N GLN A 360 12.10 -11.30 -9.32
CA GLN A 360 11.68 -10.03 -9.94
C GLN A 360 10.88 -9.15 -8.97
N LYS A 361 10.04 -9.79 -8.13
CA LYS A 361 9.39 -9.16 -6.98
C LYS A 361 9.72 -9.91 -5.70
N GLY A 362 11.01 -9.93 -5.39
CA GLY A 362 11.55 -10.53 -4.19
C GLY A 362 11.13 -9.78 -2.93
N LEU A 363 10.71 -10.51 -1.92
CA LEU A 363 10.48 -10.06 -0.56
C LEU A 363 11.50 -10.75 0.34
N ALA A 364 12.55 -10.02 0.68
CA ALA A 364 13.55 -10.48 1.62
C ALA A 364 13.07 -10.26 3.05
N VAL A 365 13.29 -11.23 3.93
CA VAL A 365 12.88 -11.23 5.33
C VAL A 365 14.09 -11.56 6.21
N ARG A 366 14.35 -10.73 7.23
CA ARG A 366 15.32 -11.01 8.30
C ARG A 366 14.73 -12.02 9.28
N LEU A 367 15.50 -13.03 9.66
CA LEU A 367 15.03 -14.12 10.53
C LEU A 367 15.62 -14.08 11.94
N ASP A 368 16.78 -13.46 12.13
CA ASP A 368 17.40 -13.30 13.43
C ASP A 368 16.91 -12.03 14.14
N ALA A 369 16.78 -12.11 15.46
CA ALA A 369 16.46 -10.96 16.30
C ALA A 369 17.65 -9.98 16.39
N GLY A 370 17.34 -8.69 16.40
CA GLY A 370 18.31 -7.64 16.66
C GLY A 370 17.86 -6.27 16.15
N ALA A 371 18.53 -5.21 16.60
CA ALA A 371 18.24 -3.85 16.17
C ALA A 371 18.72 -3.58 14.73
N GLY A 372 18.19 -2.50 14.12
CA GLY A 372 18.68 -1.96 12.85
C GLY A 372 18.12 -2.62 11.58
N GLY A 373 16.99 -3.30 11.67
CA GLY A 373 16.25 -3.83 10.53
C GLY A 373 17.00 -4.87 9.70
N ILE A 374 16.51 -5.12 8.48
CA ILE A 374 16.97 -6.20 7.60
C ILE A 374 18.44 -6.10 7.21
N ALA A 375 18.95 -4.88 6.99
CA ALA A 375 20.33 -4.64 6.58
C ALA A 375 21.37 -5.03 7.67
N ARG A 376 20.95 -5.11 8.94
CA ARG A 376 21.79 -5.47 10.09
C ARG A 376 21.59 -6.92 10.58
N GLY A 377 20.84 -7.72 9.83
CA GLY A 377 20.63 -9.13 10.13
C GLY A 377 21.86 -10.01 9.91
N ARG A 378 21.67 -11.30 10.14
CA ARG A 378 22.63 -12.38 9.88
C ARG A 378 22.04 -13.50 9.05
N HIS A 379 20.72 -13.68 9.05
CA HIS A 379 20.04 -14.78 8.38
C HIS A 379 18.80 -14.26 7.66
N TRP A 380 18.66 -14.61 6.38
CA TRP A 380 17.58 -14.11 5.54
C TRP A 380 16.95 -15.18 4.67
N MET A 381 15.70 -14.96 4.31
CA MET A 381 14.96 -15.70 3.28
C MET A 381 14.37 -14.74 2.26
N LEU A 382 14.35 -15.13 0.99
CA LEU A 382 13.85 -14.36 -0.14
C LEU A 382 12.67 -15.08 -0.78
N PHE A 383 11.48 -14.51 -0.63
CA PHE A 383 10.26 -15.02 -1.24
C PHE A 383 9.94 -14.23 -2.50
N ASP A 384 9.78 -14.90 -3.65
CA ASP A 384 9.39 -14.24 -4.89
C ASP A 384 7.86 -14.20 -4.99
N THR A 385 7.28 -13.01 -4.93
CA THR A 385 5.83 -12.84 -4.89
C THR A 385 5.15 -13.10 -6.23
N ASP A 386 5.90 -13.08 -7.35
CA ASP A 386 5.36 -13.40 -8.66
C ASP A 386 5.21 -14.92 -8.85
N THR A 387 6.16 -15.70 -8.34
CA THR A 387 6.22 -17.17 -8.53
C THR A 387 5.84 -17.97 -7.30
N LEU A 388 5.61 -17.31 -6.17
CA LEU A 388 5.35 -17.92 -4.86
C LEU A 388 6.45 -18.90 -4.41
N ARG A 389 7.69 -18.71 -4.88
CA ARG A 389 8.84 -19.57 -4.56
C ARG A 389 9.66 -18.97 -3.42
N MET A 390 10.27 -19.84 -2.62
CA MET A 390 11.37 -19.43 -1.76
C MET A 390 12.65 -19.41 -2.61
N ALA A 391 12.99 -18.25 -3.15
CA ALA A 391 14.09 -18.10 -4.11
C ALA A 391 15.46 -18.35 -3.47
N ALA A 392 15.65 -17.93 -2.21
CA ALA A 392 16.90 -18.13 -1.48
C ALA A 392 16.73 -18.13 0.03
N ALA A 393 17.64 -18.81 0.71
CA ALA A 393 17.95 -18.68 2.14
C ALA A 393 19.47 -18.55 2.30
N TRP A 394 19.94 -17.49 2.97
CA TRP A 394 21.37 -17.21 3.08
C TRP A 394 21.73 -16.61 4.42
N SER A 395 23.01 -16.69 4.77
CA SER A 395 23.57 -16.14 5.99
C SER A 395 24.76 -15.24 5.71
N ALA A 396 25.01 -14.29 6.61
CA ALA A 396 26.21 -13.46 6.58
C ALA A 396 27.47 -14.33 6.73
N PRO A 397 28.59 -13.97 6.09
CA PRO A 397 29.86 -14.67 6.26
C PRO A 397 30.38 -14.56 7.71
N GLU A 398 31.26 -15.49 8.12
CA GLU A 398 31.84 -15.49 9.48
C GLU A 398 32.62 -14.20 9.79
N LYS A 399 33.35 -13.67 8.81
CA LYS A 399 34.01 -12.35 8.91
C LYS A 399 33.04 -11.28 8.44
N GLN A 400 32.57 -10.47 9.38
CA GLN A 400 31.58 -9.44 9.13
C GLN A 400 32.19 -8.30 8.30
N ASP A 401 31.71 -8.13 7.08
CA ASP A 401 31.91 -6.91 6.29
C ASP A 401 30.63 -6.08 6.45
N SER A 402 30.67 -5.02 7.27
CA SER A 402 29.51 -4.16 7.53
C SER A 402 28.91 -3.52 6.27
N GLU A 403 29.62 -3.59 5.13
CA GLU A 403 29.17 -3.06 3.85
C GLU A 403 28.45 -4.10 2.96
N ARG A 404 28.56 -5.42 3.25
CA ARG A 404 28.07 -6.50 2.37
C ARG A 404 27.44 -7.70 3.10
N ASN A 405 26.68 -7.47 4.17
CA ASN A 405 26.09 -8.59 4.92
C ASN A 405 24.77 -9.11 4.33
N PHE A 406 23.98 -8.26 3.66
CA PHE A 406 22.63 -8.59 3.20
C PHE A 406 22.55 -8.69 1.67
N ILE A 407 22.80 -7.57 0.98
CA ILE A 407 22.89 -7.43 -0.47
C ILE A 407 24.08 -6.51 -0.82
N ASP A 408 24.47 -6.47 -2.08
CA ASP A 408 25.59 -5.62 -2.56
C ASP A 408 25.19 -4.13 -2.76
N TRP A 409 23.90 -3.81 -2.60
CA TRP A 409 23.32 -2.48 -2.75
C TRP A 409 23.63 -1.81 -4.10
N ARG A 410 23.83 -2.59 -5.17
CA ARG A 410 24.05 -2.05 -6.51
C ARG A 410 22.75 -1.90 -7.29
N GLY A 411 22.60 -0.80 -8.02
CA GLY A 411 21.41 -0.53 -8.85
C GLY A 411 20.95 0.91 -8.80
N ILE A 412 20.07 1.27 -9.73
CA ILE A 412 19.66 2.66 -10.02
C ILE A 412 19.16 3.41 -8.79
N GLN A 413 18.41 2.73 -7.92
CA GLN A 413 17.81 3.25 -6.69
C GLN A 413 18.82 3.47 -5.54
N PHE A 414 20.02 2.90 -5.63
CA PHE A 414 21.04 2.99 -4.60
C PHE A 414 22.23 3.81 -5.10
N ASN A 415 23.00 3.25 -6.03
CA ASN A 415 24.23 3.84 -6.52
C ASN A 415 24.12 4.44 -7.93
N GLY A 416 22.95 4.36 -8.58
CA GLY A 416 22.70 4.95 -9.89
C GLY A 416 23.16 4.10 -11.08
N GLU A 417 23.70 2.90 -10.86
CA GLU A 417 24.08 2.00 -11.96
C GLU A 417 22.84 1.44 -12.67
N HIS A 418 22.87 1.45 -14.00
CA HIS A 418 21.79 0.94 -14.86
C HIS A 418 22.02 -0.53 -15.24
N GLN A 419 20.94 -1.24 -15.60
CA GLN A 419 20.96 -2.63 -16.12
C GLN A 419 21.57 -3.66 -15.17
N ILE A 420 21.48 -3.40 -13.86
CA ILE A 420 21.89 -4.34 -12.81
C ILE A 420 20.83 -4.42 -11.72
N HIS A 421 20.82 -5.55 -11.02
CA HIS A 421 19.99 -5.78 -9.84
C HIS A 421 20.88 -5.97 -8.62
N PRO A 422 20.44 -5.54 -7.43
CA PRO A 422 21.17 -5.87 -6.22
C PRO A 422 21.25 -7.39 -6.07
N THR A 423 22.45 -7.88 -5.79
CA THR A 423 22.72 -9.32 -5.61
C THR A 423 22.79 -9.65 -4.13
N ILE A 424 22.23 -10.79 -3.71
CA ILE A 424 22.39 -11.23 -2.32
C ILE A 424 23.88 -11.40 -1.98
N SER A 425 24.24 -10.96 -0.77
CA SER A 425 25.61 -11.02 -0.29
C SER A 425 25.69 -11.95 0.91
N GLY A 426 26.53 -12.97 0.84
CA GLY A 426 26.72 -13.95 1.90
C GLY A 426 26.74 -15.39 1.41
N LEU A 427 26.65 -16.33 2.35
CA LEU A 427 26.63 -17.76 2.09
C LEU A 427 25.21 -18.21 1.73
N LEU A 428 24.95 -18.49 0.45
CA LEU A 428 23.72 -19.13 -0.01
C LEU A 428 23.65 -20.57 0.52
N LEU A 429 22.62 -20.89 1.29
CA LEU A 429 22.45 -22.19 1.96
C LEU A 429 21.40 -23.06 1.28
N ALA A 430 20.35 -22.44 0.73
CA ALA A 430 19.34 -23.11 -0.07
C ALA A 430 18.70 -22.11 -1.04
N GLY A 431 18.14 -22.59 -2.14
CA GLY A 431 17.41 -21.77 -3.10
C GLY A 431 16.67 -22.61 -4.12
N ASN A 432 15.81 -21.96 -4.90
CA ASN A 432 15.12 -22.58 -6.02
C ASN A 432 15.42 -21.77 -7.29
N ALA A 433 15.41 -22.40 -8.47
CA ALA A 433 15.56 -21.68 -9.73
C ALA A 433 14.33 -20.78 -10.01
N ASP A 434 14.45 -19.85 -10.96
CA ASP A 434 13.31 -19.04 -11.41
C ASP A 434 12.25 -19.94 -12.04
N GLY A 435 11.07 -19.94 -11.43
CA GLY A 435 9.94 -20.80 -11.76
C GLY A 435 8.94 -20.90 -10.61
N PRO A 436 7.79 -21.56 -10.82
CA PRO A 436 6.75 -21.71 -9.81
C PRO A 436 7.27 -22.37 -8.52
N GLY A 437 6.98 -21.76 -7.37
CA GLY A 437 7.25 -22.36 -6.05
C GLY A 437 6.28 -23.48 -5.69
N TRP A 438 5.10 -23.46 -6.31
CA TRP A 438 4.07 -24.48 -6.18
C TRP A 438 3.80 -25.09 -7.54
N ALA A 439 3.65 -26.41 -7.62
CA ALA A 439 3.22 -27.06 -8.84
C ALA A 439 1.82 -26.59 -9.21
N SER A 440 1.51 -26.57 -10.52
CA SER A 440 0.17 -26.23 -11.00
C SER A 440 -0.83 -27.16 -10.33
N PRO A 441 -1.83 -26.62 -9.62
CA PRO A 441 -2.89 -27.43 -9.05
C PRO A 441 -3.63 -28.22 -10.14
N GLN A 442 -3.65 -27.74 -11.38
CA GLN A 442 -4.34 -28.40 -12.48
C GLN A 442 -3.55 -29.58 -13.07
N THR A 443 -2.22 -29.47 -13.16
CA THR A 443 -1.39 -30.45 -13.87
C THR A 443 -0.42 -31.22 -12.98
N GLY A 444 -0.20 -30.78 -11.74
CA GLY A 444 0.84 -31.29 -10.85
C GLY A 444 2.27 -30.95 -11.28
N SER A 445 2.44 -30.10 -12.31
CA SER A 445 3.74 -29.77 -12.90
C SER A 445 4.29 -28.42 -12.42
N PHE A 446 5.60 -28.33 -12.27
CA PHE A 446 6.33 -27.06 -12.04
C PHE A 446 6.72 -26.35 -13.35
N ALA A 447 6.33 -26.89 -14.51
CA ALA A 447 6.67 -26.29 -15.80
C ALA A 447 6.04 -24.91 -15.96
N ASP A 448 6.87 -23.89 -16.14
CA ASP A 448 6.44 -22.52 -16.33
C ASP A 448 6.05 -22.23 -17.79
N ASP A 449 4.87 -22.70 -18.18
CA ASP A 449 4.35 -22.57 -19.54
C ASP A 449 3.35 -21.40 -19.71
N GLN A 450 2.86 -20.82 -18.62
CA GLN A 450 1.76 -19.83 -18.65
C GLN A 450 2.17 -18.38 -18.41
N ARG A 451 3.34 -18.10 -17.81
CA ARG A 451 3.83 -16.72 -17.64
C ARG A 451 4.26 -16.10 -18.97
N VAL A 452 4.24 -14.77 -19.05
CA VAL A 452 4.56 -14.03 -20.28
C VAL A 452 6.03 -14.25 -20.65
N THR A 453 6.31 -14.66 -21.89
CA THR A 453 7.68 -14.73 -22.40
C THR A 453 8.13 -13.37 -22.91
N GLY A 454 9.22 -12.85 -22.35
CA GLY A 454 9.89 -11.64 -22.78
C GLY A 454 10.68 -11.83 -24.08
N ARG A 455 11.22 -10.73 -24.61
CA ARG A 455 12.05 -10.74 -25.84
C ARG A 455 13.42 -11.40 -25.65
N ASP A 456 13.79 -11.63 -24.41
CA ASP A 456 15.00 -12.33 -23.96
C ASP A 456 14.73 -13.82 -23.65
N ASP A 457 13.58 -14.34 -24.10
CA ASP A 457 13.10 -15.72 -23.89
C ASP A 457 12.87 -16.10 -22.42
N ARG A 458 12.80 -15.11 -21.51
CA ARG A 458 12.54 -15.34 -20.07
C ARG A 458 11.08 -15.15 -19.71
N ARG A 459 10.65 -15.74 -18.59
CA ARG A 459 9.28 -15.67 -18.10
C ARG A 459 9.12 -14.50 -17.11
N TYR A 460 8.08 -13.70 -17.30
CA TYR A 460 7.82 -12.50 -16.51
C TYR A 460 6.39 -12.45 -15.97
N GLY A 461 6.25 -11.72 -14.87
CA GLY A 461 4.98 -11.44 -14.21
C GLY A 461 4.57 -12.54 -13.23
N PRO A 462 3.42 -12.34 -12.57
CA PRO A 462 2.92 -13.29 -11.58
C PRO A 462 2.39 -14.57 -12.24
N LEU A 463 2.30 -15.65 -11.46
CA LEU A 463 1.55 -16.84 -11.83
C LEU A 463 0.10 -16.48 -12.22
N PRO A 464 -0.51 -17.26 -13.13
CA PRO A 464 -1.94 -17.13 -13.42
C PRO A 464 -2.78 -17.27 -12.16
N ARG A 465 -3.86 -16.48 -12.03
CA ARG A 465 -4.72 -16.47 -10.83
C ARG A 465 -5.30 -17.84 -10.46
N LYS A 466 -5.46 -18.75 -11.43
CA LYS A 466 -5.95 -20.13 -11.18
C LYS A 466 -4.87 -21.03 -10.58
N TRP A 467 -3.60 -20.64 -10.72
CA TRP A 467 -2.45 -21.37 -10.18
C TRP A 467 -2.14 -20.88 -8.76
N GLY A 468 -1.93 -19.58 -8.60
CA GLY A 468 -1.75 -18.97 -7.29
C GLY A 468 -1.58 -17.47 -7.37
N ARG A 469 -1.78 -16.79 -6.24
CA ARG A 469 -1.70 -15.33 -6.16
C ARG A 469 -1.24 -14.89 -4.79
N PHE A 470 -0.27 -13.99 -4.77
CA PHE A 470 0.14 -13.29 -3.55
C PHE A 470 -0.93 -12.28 -3.12
N HIS A 471 -1.28 -12.27 -1.84
CA HIS A 471 -2.23 -11.33 -1.25
C HIS A 471 -1.52 -10.17 -0.55
N GLY A 472 -0.43 -10.46 0.17
CA GLY A 472 0.32 -9.48 0.94
C GLY A 472 1.11 -10.12 2.07
N GLN A 473 1.55 -9.29 3.00
CA GLN A 473 2.22 -9.72 4.22
C GLN A 473 1.55 -9.14 5.45
N TYR A 474 1.58 -9.88 6.55
CA TYR A 474 1.27 -9.38 7.88
C TYR A 474 2.56 -9.21 8.68
N LEU A 475 2.57 -8.24 9.58
CA LEU A 475 3.63 -8.04 10.54
C LEU A 475 3.10 -8.39 11.94
N TYR A 476 3.78 -9.31 12.63
CA TYR A 476 3.51 -9.65 14.02
C TYR A 476 4.83 -9.62 14.80
N ASP A 477 5.00 -8.61 15.65
CA ASP A 477 6.29 -8.23 16.26
C ASP A 477 7.37 -8.00 15.19
N GLN A 478 8.42 -8.84 15.18
CA GLN A 478 9.51 -8.82 14.20
C GLN A 478 9.32 -9.90 13.10
N HIS A 479 8.20 -10.63 13.13
CA HIS A 479 7.94 -11.72 12.21
C HIS A 479 7.10 -11.25 11.02
N VAL A 480 7.51 -11.66 9.83
CA VAL A 480 6.80 -11.38 8.58
C VAL A 480 6.05 -12.64 8.18
N ILE A 481 4.72 -12.56 8.11
CA ILE A 481 3.85 -13.66 7.71
C ILE A 481 3.40 -13.38 6.27
N LEU A 482 3.69 -14.30 5.36
CA LEU A 482 3.32 -14.23 3.96
C LEU A 482 1.89 -14.75 3.79
N SER A 483 1.07 -14.06 3.00
CA SER A 483 -0.31 -14.46 2.70
C SER A 483 -0.51 -14.54 1.20
N TYR A 484 -0.95 -15.70 0.73
CA TYR A 484 -1.19 -16.00 -0.67
C TYR A 484 -2.15 -17.18 -0.82
N ASP A 485 -2.68 -17.40 -2.02
CA ASP A 485 -3.45 -18.60 -2.35
C ASP A 485 -2.75 -19.44 -3.43
N VAL A 486 -3.02 -20.75 -3.40
CA VAL A 486 -2.60 -21.70 -4.43
C VAL A 486 -3.81 -22.55 -4.82
N GLY A 487 -4.24 -22.47 -6.08
CA GLY A 487 -5.44 -23.14 -6.56
C GLY A 487 -6.70 -22.74 -5.80
N GLY A 488 -6.77 -21.50 -5.29
CA GLY A 488 -7.86 -21.04 -4.43
C GLY A 488 -7.81 -21.54 -2.98
N THR A 489 -6.72 -22.19 -2.56
CA THR A 489 -6.49 -22.55 -1.16
C THR A 489 -5.67 -21.45 -0.48
N ASP A 490 -6.22 -20.82 0.55
CA ASP A 490 -5.50 -19.82 1.34
C ASP A 490 -4.32 -20.43 2.09
N ILE A 491 -3.18 -19.74 2.06
CA ILE A 491 -1.94 -20.13 2.74
C ILE A 491 -1.41 -18.93 3.52
N LEU A 492 -1.12 -19.17 4.80
CA LEU A 492 -0.23 -18.31 5.59
C LEU A 492 1.08 -19.05 5.79
N GLU A 493 2.18 -18.40 5.41
CA GLU A 493 3.53 -18.93 5.57
C GLU A 493 4.36 -18.01 6.45
N LEU A 494 4.99 -18.57 7.47
CA LEU A 494 5.91 -17.89 8.37
C LEU A 494 7.34 -18.42 8.15
N PRO A 495 8.22 -17.65 7.50
CA PRO A 495 9.66 -17.90 7.51
C PRO A 495 10.22 -17.78 8.93
N GLY A 496 11.15 -18.66 9.30
CA GLY A 496 11.71 -18.67 10.64
C GLY A 496 13.13 -19.22 10.70
N LEU A 497 13.76 -19.06 11.86
CA LEU A 497 15.10 -19.53 12.14
C LEU A 497 15.11 -20.28 13.48
N ARG A 498 15.83 -21.41 13.52
CA ARG A 498 16.18 -22.09 14.75
C ARG A 498 17.68 -22.33 14.79
N THR A 499 18.33 -21.84 15.83
CA THR A 499 19.74 -22.16 16.12
C THR A 499 19.80 -23.27 17.17
N ASP A 500 20.85 -24.07 17.16
CA ASP A 500 21.11 -25.02 18.24
C ASP A 500 21.48 -24.29 19.56
N GLN A 501 21.61 -25.06 20.64
CA GLN A 501 21.91 -24.52 21.99
C GLN A 501 23.29 -23.82 22.08
N HIS A 502 24.15 -24.00 21.06
CA HIS A 502 25.48 -23.41 20.96
C HIS A 502 25.57 -22.31 19.90
N GLY A 503 24.47 -22.00 19.18
CA GLY A 503 24.40 -20.96 18.17
C GLY A 503 25.17 -21.23 16.87
N ALA A 504 25.62 -22.47 16.63
CA ALA A 504 26.65 -22.76 15.63
C ALA A 504 26.10 -23.13 14.25
N GLN A 505 24.88 -23.65 14.15
CA GLN A 505 24.28 -24.07 12.87
C GLN A 505 22.84 -23.56 12.73
N PRO A 506 22.55 -22.64 11.78
CA PRO A 506 21.20 -22.13 11.56
C PRO A 506 20.35 -23.15 10.79
N ALA A 507 19.21 -23.52 11.35
CA ALA A 507 18.15 -24.26 10.66
C ALA A 507 17.06 -23.29 10.20
N PHE A 508 16.89 -23.16 8.89
CA PHE A 508 15.85 -22.34 8.28
C PHE A 508 14.52 -23.09 8.29
N LEU A 509 13.46 -22.39 8.66
CA LEU A 509 12.13 -22.96 8.86
C LEU A 509 11.11 -22.24 7.99
N ARG A 510 10.09 -22.99 7.56
CA ARG A 510 8.87 -22.46 6.95
C ARG A 510 7.70 -23.12 7.68
N THR A 511 6.88 -22.32 8.35
CA THR A 511 5.67 -22.81 9.03
C THR A 511 4.46 -22.44 8.19
N PHE A 512 3.60 -23.40 7.88
CA PHE A 512 2.45 -23.21 7.01
C PHE A 512 1.14 -23.42 7.77
N ASN A 513 0.23 -22.48 7.66
CA ASN A 513 -1.20 -22.70 7.88
C ASN A 513 -1.85 -22.77 6.50
N ILE A 514 -2.36 -23.94 6.16
CA ILE A 514 -2.96 -24.23 4.85
C ILE A 514 -4.46 -24.40 5.04
N GLY A 515 -5.24 -23.65 4.28
CA GLY A 515 -6.69 -23.71 4.29
C GLY A 515 -7.26 -25.05 3.80
N PRO A 516 -8.57 -25.26 3.98
CA PRO A 516 -9.27 -26.41 3.41
C PRO A 516 -9.09 -26.49 1.89
N ARG A 517 -8.90 -27.70 1.35
CA ARG A 517 -8.68 -27.94 -0.09
C ARG A 517 -9.11 -29.33 -0.51
N ARG A 518 -9.32 -29.51 -1.82
CA ARG A 518 -9.87 -30.75 -2.41
C ARG A 518 -8.87 -31.59 -3.18
N GLN A 519 -7.70 -31.04 -3.38
CA GLN A 519 -6.64 -31.63 -4.17
C GLN A 519 -5.32 -31.31 -3.51
N ASP A 520 -4.37 -32.20 -3.73
CA ASP A 520 -3.06 -32.08 -3.13
C ASP A 520 -2.34 -30.89 -3.72
N LEU A 521 -1.57 -30.22 -2.88
CA LEU A 521 -0.68 -29.15 -3.30
C LEU A 521 0.74 -29.66 -3.17
N LEU A 522 1.57 -29.38 -4.18
CA LEU A 522 2.96 -29.78 -4.19
C LEU A 522 3.83 -28.53 -4.12
N LEU A 523 4.58 -28.38 -3.04
CA LEU A 523 5.49 -27.27 -2.80
C LEU A 523 6.92 -27.69 -3.14
N GLN A 524 7.61 -26.88 -3.93
CA GLN A 524 9.04 -26.95 -4.08
C GLN A 524 9.71 -26.31 -2.84
N VAL A 525 10.43 -27.11 -2.06
CA VAL A 525 11.07 -26.66 -0.83
C VAL A 525 12.43 -26.03 -1.12
N ALA A 526 13.31 -26.79 -1.79
CA ALA A 526 14.65 -26.36 -2.19
C ALA A 526 15.17 -27.23 -3.34
N GLU A 527 16.00 -26.65 -4.20
CA GLU A 527 16.86 -27.39 -5.11
C GLU A 527 18.21 -27.60 -4.40
N LEU A 528 18.66 -28.86 -4.29
CA LEU A 528 19.92 -29.18 -3.64
C LEU A 528 21.02 -29.41 -4.70
N PRO A 529 22.22 -28.80 -4.55
CA PRO A 529 23.37 -29.20 -5.33
C PRO A 529 23.76 -30.65 -4.98
N GLN A 530 24.12 -31.46 -5.98
CA GLN A 530 24.47 -32.90 -5.90
C GLN A 530 25.42 -33.34 -4.75
N ALA A 531 26.10 -32.41 -4.07
CA ALA A 531 27.23 -32.71 -3.18
C ALA A 531 26.96 -32.58 -1.67
N VAL A 532 25.75 -32.19 -1.22
CA VAL A 532 25.56 -31.88 0.22
C VAL A 532 24.25 -32.46 0.79
N LEU A 533 24.44 -33.47 1.65
CA LEU A 533 23.61 -33.97 2.75
C LEU A 533 22.59 -35.10 2.50
N SER A 534 22.72 -36.09 3.39
CA SER A 534 21.74 -37.12 3.73
C SER A 534 20.41 -36.50 4.18
N THR A 535 19.34 -36.81 3.47
CA THR A 535 17.97 -36.48 3.84
C THR A 535 17.54 -37.32 5.06
N ALA A 536 17.74 -36.80 6.27
CA ALA A 536 17.09 -37.34 7.46
C ALA A 536 15.67 -36.77 7.59
N ALA A 537 14.78 -37.12 6.65
CA ALA A 537 13.37 -36.78 6.73
C ALA A 537 12.70 -37.65 7.81
N ARG A 538 12.54 -37.13 9.04
CA ARG A 538 11.57 -37.69 9.99
C ARG A 538 10.23 -37.02 9.74
N SER A 539 9.39 -37.70 8.97
CA SER A 539 8.03 -37.28 8.68
C SER A 539 7.11 -37.49 9.89
N PRO A 540 6.39 -36.47 10.38
CA PRO A 540 5.03 -36.66 10.83
C PRO A 540 4.12 -36.51 9.60
N GLN A 541 3.72 -37.65 9.01
CA GLN A 541 2.60 -37.78 8.06
C GLN A 541 2.69 -37.11 6.66
N GLY A 542 3.80 -36.49 6.27
CA GLY A 542 4.05 -36.03 4.88
C GLY A 542 4.92 -37.00 4.09
N VAL A 543 4.52 -37.35 2.85
CA VAL A 543 5.35 -38.16 1.93
C VAL A 543 6.29 -37.22 1.17
N THR A 544 7.59 -37.42 1.32
CA THR A 544 8.61 -36.86 0.41
C THR A 544 8.70 -37.76 -0.82
N GLU A 545 8.35 -37.25 -2.00
CA GLU A 545 8.57 -37.93 -3.28
C GLU A 545 9.75 -37.25 -3.99
N ALA A 546 10.72 -38.03 -4.47
CA ALA A 546 11.74 -37.53 -5.40
C ALA A 546 11.08 -37.34 -6.77
N LEU A 547 11.13 -36.13 -7.32
CA LEU A 547 10.64 -35.87 -8.67
C LEU A 547 11.65 -36.41 -9.69
N ASN A 548 11.41 -37.60 -10.21
CA ASN A 548 12.20 -38.13 -11.33
C ASN A 548 11.93 -37.30 -12.58
N GLY A 549 12.93 -36.56 -13.09
CA GLY A 549 12.82 -35.91 -14.40
C GLY A 549 13.79 -34.75 -14.72
N SER A 550 14.63 -34.28 -13.80
CA SER A 550 15.63 -33.23 -14.07
C SER A 550 17.00 -33.58 -13.50
N ASP A 551 18.08 -33.07 -14.12
CA ASP A 551 19.49 -33.22 -13.70
C ASP A 551 19.83 -32.64 -12.30
N ILE A 552 18.81 -32.36 -11.47
CA ILE A 552 18.91 -31.73 -10.15
C ILE A 552 17.92 -32.43 -9.24
N ASP A 553 18.39 -32.97 -8.11
CA ASP A 553 17.53 -33.56 -7.08
C ASP A 553 16.76 -32.43 -6.37
N SER A 554 15.47 -32.31 -6.70
CA SER A 554 14.55 -31.34 -6.11
C SER A 554 13.87 -31.94 -4.88
N ALA A 555 13.85 -31.18 -3.77
CA ALA A 555 13.07 -31.54 -2.59
C ALA A 555 11.68 -30.90 -2.68
N ALA A 556 10.64 -31.73 -2.85
CA ALA A 556 9.26 -31.29 -2.82
C ALA A 556 8.50 -31.91 -1.64
N VAL A 557 7.54 -31.15 -1.10
CA VAL A 557 6.62 -31.63 -0.07
C VAL A 557 5.22 -31.62 -0.63
N ARG A 558 4.57 -32.79 -0.59
CA ARG A 558 3.16 -32.95 -0.94
C ARG A 558 2.30 -32.69 0.28
N PHE A 559 1.56 -31.59 0.24
CA PHE A 559 0.49 -31.32 1.17
C PHE A 559 -0.76 -32.05 0.67
N GLY A 560 -0.94 -33.29 1.10
CA GLY A 560 -2.14 -34.08 0.83
C GLY A 560 -3.37 -33.33 1.29
N ALA A 561 -4.30 -33.04 0.38
CA ALA A 561 -5.62 -32.55 0.74
C ALA A 561 -6.12 -33.41 1.89
N PRO A 562 -6.75 -32.82 2.93
CA PRO A 562 -7.51 -33.64 3.84
C PRO A 562 -8.38 -34.53 2.94
N PRO A 563 -8.38 -35.85 3.16
CA PRO A 563 -9.08 -36.75 2.26
C PRO A 563 -10.45 -36.12 2.00
N LEU A 564 -10.73 -35.77 0.73
CA LEU A 564 -12.11 -35.56 0.28
C LEU A 564 -12.84 -36.70 0.96
N PRO A 565 -13.79 -36.48 1.90
CA PRO A 565 -14.30 -37.55 2.73
C PRO A 565 -14.59 -38.72 1.81
N THR A 566 -13.68 -39.69 1.81
CA THR A 566 -13.59 -40.70 0.76
C THR A 566 -14.64 -41.66 1.19
N SER A 567 -15.90 -41.38 0.87
CA SER A 567 -17.05 -42.00 1.53
C SER A 567 -16.68 -42.26 2.98
N SER A 568 -16.54 -41.19 3.77
CA SER A 568 -16.27 -41.29 5.20
C SER A 568 -16.80 -42.63 5.71
N THR A 569 -15.92 -43.48 6.23
CA THR A 569 -16.38 -44.71 6.88
C THR A 569 -17.25 -44.36 8.10
N ALA A 570 -17.31 -43.09 8.52
CA ALA A 570 -18.54 -42.57 9.13
C ALA A 570 -19.58 -42.32 8.05
N GLN A 571 -20.49 -43.30 7.88
CA GLN A 571 -21.64 -43.24 7.00
C GLN A 571 -22.15 -41.80 6.87
N ALA A 572 -22.11 -41.24 5.65
CA ALA A 572 -22.87 -40.04 5.34
C ALA A 572 -24.29 -40.30 5.82
N THR A 573 -24.73 -39.57 6.85
CA THR A 573 -26.06 -39.77 7.41
C THR A 573 -26.94 -38.80 6.66
N PRO A 574 -27.84 -39.27 5.78
CA PRO A 574 -28.73 -38.36 5.08
C PRO A 574 -29.52 -37.57 6.12
N ILE A 575 -29.50 -36.23 6.00
CA ILE A 575 -30.31 -35.39 6.86
C ILE A 575 -31.77 -35.64 6.47
N THR A 576 -32.51 -36.21 7.41
CA THR A 576 -33.96 -36.33 7.29
C THR A 576 -34.57 -35.11 7.98
N PHE A 577 -35.37 -34.34 7.25
CA PHE A 577 -36.13 -33.26 7.85
C PHE A 577 -37.42 -33.86 8.42
N ASP A 578 -37.39 -34.13 9.71
CA ASP A 578 -38.41 -34.91 10.45
C ASP A 578 -39.40 -34.03 11.23
N GLY A 579 -39.47 -32.73 10.92
CA GLY A 579 -40.24 -31.76 11.69
C GLY A 579 -39.51 -31.25 12.94
N SER A 580 -38.25 -31.63 13.17
CA SER A 580 -37.42 -31.11 14.27
C SER A 580 -35.98 -30.80 13.87
N THR A 581 -35.51 -31.37 12.75
CA THR A 581 -34.15 -31.20 12.24
C THR A 581 -34.04 -29.97 11.36
N TRP A 582 -33.02 -29.14 11.61
CA TRP A 582 -32.75 -27.94 10.83
C TRP A 582 -31.26 -27.62 10.80
N LEU A 583 -30.89 -26.65 9.97
CA LEU A 583 -29.52 -26.32 9.63
C LEU A 583 -29.28 -24.82 9.80
N GLU A 584 -28.12 -24.41 10.32
CA GLU A 584 -27.78 -23.00 10.52
C GLU A 584 -26.33 -22.66 10.13
N SER A 585 -26.13 -21.46 9.57
CA SER A 585 -24.81 -20.84 9.41
C SER A 585 -24.89 -19.34 9.74
N ALA A 586 -23.86 -18.84 10.41
CA ALA A 586 -23.72 -17.40 10.71
C ALA A 586 -23.27 -16.58 9.49
N ASP A 587 -22.99 -17.22 8.34
CA ASP A 587 -22.46 -16.57 7.15
C ASP A 587 -23.55 -15.91 6.28
N ALA A 588 -24.38 -15.05 6.87
CA ALA A 588 -25.45 -14.36 6.13
C ALA A 588 -24.94 -13.28 5.16
N GLN A 589 -23.73 -12.75 5.39
CA GLN A 589 -23.11 -11.74 4.54
C GLN A 589 -22.83 -12.21 3.11
N SER A 590 -22.74 -13.53 2.90
CA SER A 590 -22.53 -14.13 1.58
C SER A 590 -23.80 -14.12 0.71
N PHE A 591 -24.95 -13.73 1.26
CA PHE A 591 -26.27 -13.81 0.62
C PHE A 591 -26.95 -12.45 0.60
N ASP A 592 -26.88 -11.72 -0.52
CA ASP A 592 -27.59 -10.44 -0.68
C ASP A 592 -28.98 -10.67 -1.30
N LEU A 593 -30.01 -10.62 -0.45
CA LEU A 593 -31.42 -10.74 -0.84
C LEU A 593 -32.11 -9.36 -0.92
N THR A 594 -31.34 -8.27 -1.11
CA THR A 594 -31.87 -6.90 -0.99
C THR A 594 -31.45 -5.97 -2.13
N LYS A 595 -30.15 -5.91 -2.45
CA LYS A 595 -29.58 -4.90 -3.36
C LYS A 595 -29.20 -5.46 -4.73
N ALA A 596 -29.22 -6.77 -4.91
CA ALA A 596 -28.85 -7.46 -6.14
C ALA A 596 -29.89 -8.51 -6.51
N ASP A 597 -29.96 -8.83 -7.81
CA ASP A 597 -30.77 -9.95 -8.30
C ASP A 597 -30.32 -11.24 -7.60
N PHE A 598 -31.27 -12.12 -7.29
CA PHE A 598 -30.97 -13.39 -6.67
C PHE A 598 -31.93 -14.49 -7.11
N THR A 599 -31.47 -15.73 -6.94
CA THR A 599 -32.30 -16.91 -7.09
C THR A 599 -32.01 -17.90 -5.97
N ILE A 600 -33.07 -18.34 -5.29
CA ILE A 600 -33.02 -19.47 -4.36
C ILE A 600 -33.67 -20.66 -5.05
N THR A 601 -33.01 -21.82 -5.06
CA THR A 601 -33.59 -23.06 -5.59
C THR A 601 -33.56 -24.17 -4.55
N ALA A 602 -34.55 -25.05 -4.59
CA ALA A 602 -34.57 -26.27 -3.81
C ALA A 602 -35.20 -27.42 -4.62
N ARG A 603 -34.65 -28.62 -4.47
CA ARG A 603 -35.26 -29.85 -4.95
C ARG A 603 -35.79 -30.61 -3.75
N VAL A 604 -37.11 -30.68 -3.63
CA VAL A 604 -37.83 -31.10 -2.42
C VAL A 604 -38.83 -32.19 -2.71
N ARG A 605 -38.97 -33.15 -1.79
CA ARG A 605 -40.05 -34.14 -1.76
C ARG A 605 -40.69 -34.12 -0.39
N THR A 606 -41.96 -33.77 -0.30
CA THR A 606 -42.67 -33.65 0.98
C THR A 606 -44.17 -33.96 0.83
N ALA A 607 -44.81 -34.41 1.91
CA ALA A 607 -46.27 -34.42 2.07
C ALA A 607 -46.76 -33.33 3.06
N GLY A 608 -45.84 -32.67 3.76
CA GLY A 608 -46.10 -31.66 4.79
C GLY A 608 -45.74 -30.25 4.35
N ASN A 609 -45.43 -29.38 5.31
CA ASN A 609 -45.02 -27.99 5.10
C ASN A 609 -43.63 -27.72 5.68
N GLY A 610 -43.23 -26.45 5.71
CA GLY A 610 -42.05 -25.96 6.43
C GLY A 610 -41.02 -25.28 5.54
N THR A 611 -39.92 -24.87 6.16
CA THR A 611 -38.94 -23.95 5.56
C THR A 611 -37.93 -24.65 4.65
N LEU A 612 -37.71 -24.11 3.45
CA LEU A 612 -36.67 -24.58 2.52
C LEU A 612 -35.38 -23.77 2.65
N PHE A 613 -35.49 -22.45 2.79
CA PHE A 613 -34.37 -21.54 2.99
C PHE A 613 -34.85 -20.28 3.72
N ALA A 614 -34.11 -19.80 4.71
CA ALA A 614 -34.38 -18.55 5.38
C ALA A 614 -33.11 -17.75 5.65
N LEU A 615 -33.23 -16.42 5.55
CA LEU A 615 -32.27 -15.46 6.05
C LEU A 615 -32.99 -14.54 7.02
N ALA A 616 -32.73 -14.72 8.31
CA ALA A 616 -33.48 -14.07 9.38
C ALA A 616 -32.60 -13.89 10.62
N ARG A 617 -33.06 -13.07 11.57
CA ARG A 617 -32.38 -12.96 12.87
C ARG A 617 -32.44 -14.32 13.61
N PRO A 618 -31.41 -14.69 14.40
CA PRO A 618 -31.40 -15.90 15.19
C PRO A 618 -32.25 -15.75 16.46
N THR A 619 -33.49 -15.28 16.32
CA THR A 619 -34.45 -15.10 17.43
C THR A 619 -35.56 -16.15 17.35
N PRO A 620 -36.18 -16.53 18.49
CA PRO A 620 -37.32 -17.45 18.48
C PRO A 620 -38.53 -16.94 17.70
N GLN A 621 -38.66 -15.62 17.56
CA GLN A 621 -39.76 -14.98 16.86
C GLN A 621 -39.36 -14.50 15.47
N TRP A 622 -40.33 -14.50 14.55
CA TRP A 622 -40.22 -13.84 13.27
C TRP A 622 -39.95 -12.36 13.43
N THR A 623 -39.06 -11.80 12.61
CA THR A 623 -38.56 -10.42 12.76
C THR A 623 -38.72 -9.61 11.46
N PRO A 624 -38.79 -8.27 11.55
CA PRO A 624 -38.92 -7.41 10.38
C PRO A 624 -37.78 -7.66 9.39
N ASN A 625 -38.11 -7.63 8.10
CA ASN A 625 -37.19 -7.87 6.99
C ASN A 625 -36.60 -9.29 6.90
N GLY A 626 -36.97 -10.22 7.79
CA GLY A 626 -36.62 -11.62 7.64
C GLY A 626 -37.15 -12.14 6.30
N GLN A 627 -36.36 -12.93 5.58
CA GLN A 627 -36.74 -13.44 4.26
C GLN A 627 -36.76 -14.96 4.30
N SER A 628 -37.86 -15.58 3.89
CA SER A 628 -38.02 -17.03 3.96
C SER A 628 -38.76 -17.59 2.76
N LEU A 629 -38.21 -18.65 2.18
CA LEU A 629 -38.83 -19.53 1.19
C LEU A 629 -39.26 -20.83 1.88
N PHE A 630 -40.56 -21.10 1.86
CA PHE A 630 -41.16 -22.22 2.59
C PHE A 630 -42.38 -22.79 1.86
N ILE A 631 -42.87 -23.93 2.34
CA ILE A 631 -44.13 -24.52 1.91
C ILE A 631 -45.16 -24.25 3.01
N ARG A 632 -46.35 -23.76 2.65
CA ARG A 632 -47.50 -23.58 3.55
C ARG A 632 -48.79 -23.94 2.84
N ASP A 633 -49.64 -24.71 3.50
CA ASP A 633 -50.84 -25.33 2.92
C ASP A 633 -50.53 -26.05 1.60
N GLY A 634 -49.35 -26.67 1.54
CA GLY A 634 -48.85 -27.37 0.37
C GLY A 634 -48.39 -26.50 -0.80
N ARG A 635 -48.35 -25.18 -0.64
CA ARG A 635 -47.95 -24.21 -1.68
C ARG A 635 -46.62 -23.59 -1.34
N LEU A 636 -45.82 -23.30 -2.35
CA LEU A 636 -44.56 -22.57 -2.19
C LEU A 636 -44.87 -21.09 -1.88
N VAL A 637 -44.23 -20.55 -0.85
CA VAL A 637 -44.41 -19.17 -0.40
C VAL A 637 -43.05 -18.56 -0.16
N TYR A 638 -42.87 -17.32 -0.60
CA TYR A 638 -41.78 -16.47 -0.18
C TYR A 638 -42.34 -15.28 0.59
N ASP A 639 -41.89 -15.09 1.82
CA ASP A 639 -42.33 -14.02 2.72
C ASP A 639 -41.16 -13.13 3.10
N ILE A 640 -41.43 -11.83 3.17
CA ILE A 640 -40.57 -10.84 3.78
C ILE A 640 -41.30 -10.26 4.98
N GLY A 641 -40.72 -10.42 6.18
CA GLY A 641 -41.34 -10.05 7.44
C GLY A 641 -41.79 -8.60 7.46
N TRP A 642 -43.08 -8.38 7.77
CA TRP A 642 -43.78 -7.08 7.77
C TRP A 642 -43.86 -6.36 6.40
N VAL A 643 -43.44 -6.99 5.31
CA VAL A 643 -43.53 -6.42 3.95
C VAL A 643 -44.62 -7.13 3.14
N GLY A 644 -44.62 -8.46 3.12
CA GLY A 644 -45.64 -9.24 2.40
C GLY A 644 -45.12 -10.58 1.91
N ALA A 645 -45.96 -11.30 1.15
CA ALA A 645 -45.64 -12.62 0.63
C ALA A 645 -46.15 -12.84 -0.80
N VAL A 646 -45.44 -13.69 -1.54
CA VAL A 646 -45.91 -14.25 -2.82
C VAL A 646 -46.11 -15.75 -2.62
N GLN A 647 -47.26 -16.27 -3.07
CA GLN A 647 -47.65 -17.66 -2.91
C GLN A 647 -47.98 -18.30 -4.25
N SER A 648 -47.56 -19.55 -4.44
CA SER A 648 -47.82 -20.36 -5.63
C SER A 648 -49.28 -20.78 -5.75
N ARG A 649 -49.72 -20.93 -7.01
CA ARG A 649 -50.98 -21.51 -7.46
C ARG A 649 -50.93 -23.03 -7.51
N ARG A 650 -49.78 -23.63 -7.81
CA ARG A 650 -49.60 -25.09 -7.71
C ARG A 650 -49.20 -25.52 -6.31
N ARG A 651 -49.61 -26.74 -5.95
CA ARG A 651 -49.13 -27.44 -4.75
C ARG A 651 -47.84 -28.20 -5.08
N VAL A 652 -46.98 -28.39 -4.08
CA VAL A 652 -45.68 -29.08 -4.18
C VAL A 652 -45.49 -30.13 -3.07
N ASN A 653 -46.56 -30.43 -2.32
CA ASN A 653 -46.56 -31.36 -1.20
C ASN A 653 -47.31 -32.67 -1.49
N ASP A 654 -47.25 -33.15 -2.72
CA ASP A 654 -47.93 -34.38 -3.15
C ASP A 654 -47.10 -35.67 -2.93
N GLY A 655 -45.97 -35.56 -2.24
CA GLY A 655 -45.03 -36.65 -1.99
C GLY A 655 -44.11 -36.97 -3.18
N GLN A 656 -44.16 -36.21 -4.28
CA GLN A 656 -43.22 -36.32 -5.40
C GLN A 656 -42.07 -35.31 -5.29
N TRP A 657 -41.03 -35.53 -6.10
CA TRP A 657 -39.93 -34.57 -6.23
C TRP A 657 -40.38 -33.37 -7.06
N HIS A 658 -40.20 -32.18 -6.51
CA HIS A 658 -40.38 -30.92 -7.22
C HIS A 658 -39.10 -30.09 -7.20
N ASP A 659 -38.82 -29.44 -8.33
CA ASP A 659 -37.79 -28.41 -8.46
C ASP A 659 -38.46 -27.04 -8.28
N VAL A 660 -38.19 -26.38 -7.16
CA VAL A 660 -38.80 -25.08 -6.81
C VAL A 660 -37.75 -23.98 -6.81
N ALA A 661 -38.16 -22.77 -7.21
CA ALA A 661 -37.29 -21.60 -7.12
C ALA A 661 -38.05 -20.31 -6.82
N ALA A 662 -37.34 -19.36 -6.19
CA ALA A 662 -37.73 -17.98 -6.05
C ALA A 662 -36.68 -17.10 -6.72
N VAL A 663 -37.11 -16.36 -7.75
CA VAL A 663 -36.25 -15.46 -8.54
C VAL A 663 -36.68 -14.03 -8.25
N TRP A 664 -35.77 -13.19 -7.81
CA TRP A 664 -36.03 -11.77 -7.60
C TRP A 664 -35.21 -10.93 -8.58
N THR A 665 -35.86 -9.95 -9.18
CA THR A 665 -35.23 -9.00 -10.11
C THR A 665 -35.32 -7.59 -9.54
N ARG A 666 -34.16 -6.97 -9.33
CA ARG A 666 -33.99 -5.65 -8.73
C ARG A 666 -34.68 -4.56 -9.53
N GLU A 667 -34.51 -4.57 -10.85
CA GLU A 667 -35.05 -3.53 -11.72
C GLU A 667 -36.57 -3.41 -11.60
N THR A 668 -37.26 -4.55 -11.53
CA THR A 668 -38.73 -4.59 -11.46
C THR A 668 -39.26 -4.73 -10.04
N ARG A 669 -38.37 -4.88 -9.04
CA ARG A 669 -38.70 -5.20 -7.64
C ARG A 669 -39.67 -6.39 -7.52
N ARG A 670 -39.59 -7.32 -8.47
CA ARG A 670 -40.56 -8.39 -8.64
C ARG A 670 -39.95 -9.72 -8.26
N LEU A 671 -40.67 -10.47 -7.43
CA LEU A 671 -40.38 -11.85 -7.13
C LEU A 671 -41.25 -12.76 -8.01
N GLN A 672 -40.64 -13.77 -8.63
CA GLN A 672 -41.29 -14.82 -9.41
C GLN A 672 -40.96 -16.19 -8.80
N LEU A 673 -41.99 -16.93 -8.43
CA LEU A 673 -41.92 -18.33 -8.03
C LEU A 673 -42.00 -19.24 -9.24
N TRP A 674 -41.20 -20.30 -9.22
CA TRP A 674 -41.12 -21.35 -10.23
C TRP A 674 -41.33 -22.72 -9.60
N ILE A 675 -42.02 -23.59 -10.31
CA ILE A 675 -42.24 -25.00 -9.94
C ILE A 675 -42.04 -25.85 -11.20
N ASP A 676 -41.13 -26.81 -11.14
CA ASP A 676 -40.75 -27.76 -12.18
C ASP A 676 -40.43 -27.07 -13.51
N GLY A 677 -39.55 -26.08 -13.43
CA GLY A 677 -39.07 -25.31 -14.59
C GLY A 677 -40.09 -24.37 -15.21
N LYS A 678 -41.26 -24.17 -14.60
CA LYS A 678 -42.30 -23.26 -15.09
C LYS A 678 -42.62 -22.15 -14.09
N PRO A 679 -42.79 -20.89 -14.53
CA PRO A 679 -43.20 -19.80 -13.65
C PRO A 679 -44.63 -20.04 -13.17
N ASP A 680 -44.93 -19.75 -11.90
CA ASP A 680 -46.21 -20.10 -11.28
C ASP A 680 -46.95 -18.89 -10.67
N ALA A 681 -46.26 -18.09 -9.86
CA ALA A 681 -46.82 -16.90 -9.22
C ALA A 681 -45.76 -15.81 -9.07
N ALA A 682 -46.18 -14.55 -9.14
CA ALA A 682 -45.28 -13.42 -8.96
C ALA A 682 -45.98 -12.22 -8.34
N GLY A 683 -45.20 -11.37 -7.69
CA GLY A 683 -45.66 -10.13 -7.07
C GLY A 683 -44.51 -9.14 -6.90
N GLU A 684 -44.85 -7.87 -6.75
CA GLU A 684 -43.88 -6.86 -6.32
C GLU A 684 -43.61 -7.07 -4.84
N LEU A 685 -42.36 -7.39 -4.49
CA LEU A 685 -41.97 -7.71 -3.14
C LEU A 685 -40.47 -7.46 -3.01
N ALA A 686 -40.05 -6.59 -2.09
CA ALA A 686 -38.66 -6.23 -1.92
C ALA A 686 -38.38 -5.84 -0.47
N ALA A 687 -37.37 -6.46 0.14
CA ALA A 687 -36.95 -6.14 1.49
C ALA A 687 -36.28 -4.75 1.51
N PRO A 688 -36.67 -3.85 2.43
CA PRO A 688 -36.01 -2.56 2.61
C PRO A 688 -34.53 -2.68 3.00
N ALA A 689 -34.19 -3.68 3.80
CA ALA A 689 -32.85 -3.96 4.31
C ALA A 689 -32.70 -5.44 4.67
N GLN A 690 -31.46 -5.89 4.88
CA GLN A 690 -31.19 -7.22 5.40
C GLN A 690 -31.36 -7.21 6.94
N PRO A 691 -31.88 -8.27 7.57
CA PRO A 691 -31.98 -8.34 9.03
C PRO A 691 -30.62 -8.17 9.71
N GLU A 692 -30.59 -7.46 10.83
CA GLU A 692 -29.40 -7.35 11.68
C GLU A 692 -29.04 -8.69 12.30
N ASP A 693 -27.75 -9.02 12.36
CA ASP A 693 -27.24 -10.30 12.88
C ASP A 693 -27.86 -11.52 12.18
N ALA A 694 -28.23 -11.38 10.91
CA ALA A 694 -28.89 -12.46 10.19
C ALA A 694 -28.06 -13.76 10.20
N VAL A 695 -28.77 -14.88 10.23
CA VAL A 695 -28.25 -16.22 9.99
C VAL A 695 -28.96 -16.84 8.79
N VAL A 696 -28.29 -17.78 8.14
CA VAL A 696 -28.89 -18.59 7.08
C VAL A 696 -29.37 -19.91 7.66
N ARG A 697 -30.60 -20.29 7.35
CA ARG A 697 -31.21 -21.53 7.84
C ARG A 697 -31.83 -22.35 6.71
N ILE A 698 -31.78 -23.67 6.86
CA ILE A 698 -32.52 -24.64 6.03
C ILE A 698 -33.33 -25.55 6.95
N GLY A 699 -34.57 -25.83 6.59
CA GLY A 699 -35.45 -26.68 7.39
C GLY A 699 -36.17 -25.95 8.53
N PHE A 700 -35.84 -24.70 8.83
CA PHE A 700 -36.50 -23.90 9.87
C PHE A 700 -36.34 -22.39 9.62
N THR A 701 -37.34 -21.59 10.01
CA THR A 701 -37.27 -20.12 9.97
C THR A 701 -37.20 -19.53 11.39
N ALA A 702 -38.33 -19.58 12.12
CA ALA A 702 -38.49 -19.12 13.50
C ALA A 702 -39.54 -19.97 14.23
N GLY A 703 -39.61 -19.91 15.57
CA GLY A 703 -40.51 -20.76 16.36
C GLY A 703 -41.99 -20.45 16.12
N ASN A 704 -42.32 -19.19 15.85
CA ASN A 704 -43.69 -18.75 15.55
C ASN A 704 -43.96 -18.53 14.05
N PHE A 705 -43.06 -18.91 13.14
CA PHE A 705 -43.24 -18.69 11.70
C PHE A 705 -42.35 -19.60 10.82
N PRO A 706 -42.84 -20.12 9.69
CA PRO A 706 -44.23 -20.07 9.25
C PRO A 706 -45.14 -20.93 10.15
N GLN A 707 -46.44 -20.61 10.15
CA GLN A 707 -47.47 -21.38 10.85
C GLN A 707 -48.36 -22.10 9.83
N PRO A 708 -48.91 -23.29 10.18
CA PRO A 708 -48.79 -23.98 11.47
C PRO A 708 -47.45 -24.70 11.71
N GLU A 709 -46.67 -24.94 10.66
CA GLU A 709 -45.44 -25.74 10.71
C GLU A 709 -44.24 -24.93 10.21
N SER A 710 -43.29 -24.64 11.10
CA SER A 710 -42.05 -23.92 10.74
C SER A 710 -40.96 -24.86 10.25
N PHE A 711 -40.84 -26.01 10.93
CA PHE A 711 -39.91 -27.06 10.59
C PHE A 711 -40.35 -27.79 9.33
N LEU A 712 -39.39 -28.10 8.46
CA LEU A 712 -39.61 -28.92 7.29
C LEU A 712 -39.84 -30.37 7.70
N THR A 713 -40.88 -30.98 7.13
CA THR A 713 -41.07 -32.42 7.12
C THR A 713 -40.89 -32.92 5.69
N GLY A 714 -39.89 -33.77 5.40
CA GLY A 714 -39.65 -34.31 4.07
C GLY A 714 -38.16 -34.48 3.74
N GLU A 715 -37.87 -34.52 2.45
CA GLU A 715 -36.53 -34.72 1.91
C GLU A 715 -36.11 -33.55 1.02
N LEU A 716 -34.86 -33.13 1.16
CA LEU A 716 -34.20 -32.16 0.29
C LEU A 716 -33.03 -32.84 -0.40
N GLN A 717 -33.02 -32.80 -1.73
CA GLN A 717 -31.89 -33.29 -2.53
C GLN A 717 -30.86 -32.20 -2.76
N SER A 718 -31.30 -30.96 -2.93
CA SER A 718 -30.40 -29.82 -3.03
C SER A 718 -31.09 -28.52 -2.62
N VAL A 719 -30.32 -27.61 -2.03
CA VAL A 719 -30.70 -26.19 -1.85
C VAL A 719 -29.56 -25.36 -2.38
N SER A 720 -29.84 -24.38 -3.25
CA SER A 720 -28.83 -23.52 -3.86
C SER A 720 -29.22 -22.05 -3.80
N PHE A 721 -28.21 -21.18 -3.75
CA PHE A 721 -28.36 -19.74 -3.87
C PHE A 721 -27.47 -19.20 -4.99
N PHE A 722 -28.04 -18.33 -5.81
CA PHE A 722 -27.34 -17.62 -6.88
C PHE A 722 -27.49 -16.12 -6.70
N GLN A 723 -26.40 -15.37 -6.84
CA GLN A 723 -26.41 -13.91 -6.85
C GLN A 723 -26.71 -13.36 -8.26
N ARG A 724 -27.79 -13.87 -8.87
CA ARG A 724 -28.37 -13.39 -10.11
C ARG A 724 -29.78 -13.96 -10.31
N ALA A 725 -30.55 -13.34 -11.19
CA ALA A 725 -31.81 -13.90 -11.66
C ALA A 725 -31.54 -15.05 -12.65
N LEU A 726 -32.11 -16.23 -12.39
CA LEU A 726 -32.14 -17.35 -13.33
C LEU A 726 -33.44 -17.33 -14.14
N ALA A 727 -33.38 -17.82 -15.38
CA ALA A 727 -34.55 -17.97 -16.24
C ALA A 727 -34.54 -19.35 -16.91
N ASP A 728 -34.03 -19.44 -18.14
CA ASP A 728 -34.04 -20.68 -18.94
C ASP A 728 -33.34 -21.85 -18.25
N GLU A 729 -32.34 -21.58 -17.39
CA GLU A 729 -31.64 -22.64 -16.66
C GLU A 729 -32.53 -23.38 -15.66
N LEU A 730 -33.61 -22.76 -15.18
CA LEU A 730 -34.57 -23.40 -14.27
C LEU A 730 -35.37 -24.50 -14.96
N ALA A 731 -35.46 -24.50 -16.29
CA ALA A 731 -36.08 -25.57 -17.06
C ALA A 731 -35.22 -26.85 -17.12
N THR A 732 -33.92 -26.75 -16.80
CA THR A 732 -32.97 -27.87 -16.81
C THR A 732 -32.16 -27.90 -15.50
N PRO A 733 -32.74 -28.42 -14.40
CA PRO A 733 -32.13 -28.38 -13.06
C PRO A 733 -30.74 -29.02 -12.99
N GLU A 734 -30.42 -29.97 -13.88
CA GLU A 734 -29.11 -30.62 -13.95
C GLU A 734 -27.99 -29.64 -14.33
N ARG A 735 -28.30 -28.52 -14.99
CA ARG A 735 -27.32 -27.50 -15.40
C ARG A 735 -26.99 -26.49 -14.30
N LEU A 736 -27.64 -26.58 -13.13
CA LEU A 736 -27.48 -25.63 -12.04
C LEU A 736 -26.18 -25.82 -11.23
N THR A 737 -25.49 -26.96 -11.36
CA THR A 737 -24.27 -27.26 -10.59
C THR A 737 -23.10 -26.33 -10.93
N ASP A 738 -23.00 -25.87 -12.17
CA ASP A 738 -21.90 -25.04 -12.67
C ASP A 738 -22.38 -23.70 -13.22
N ALA A 739 -23.65 -23.35 -12.95
CA ALA A 739 -24.22 -22.12 -13.45
C ALA A 739 -23.50 -20.91 -12.83
N ALA A 740 -23.22 -19.90 -13.65
CA ALA A 740 -22.56 -18.67 -13.23
C ALA A 740 -23.32 -18.03 -12.06
N GLY A 741 -22.63 -17.29 -11.18
CA GLY A 741 -23.27 -16.63 -10.04
C GLY A 741 -23.73 -17.56 -8.92
N LEU A 742 -23.43 -18.87 -8.95
CA LEU A 742 -23.65 -19.79 -7.84
C LEU A 742 -22.82 -19.35 -6.62
N VAL A 743 -23.49 -19.05 -5.50
CA VAL A 743 -22.84 -18.71 -4.23
C VAL A 743 -22.66 -19.96 -3.37
N ALA A 744 -23.74 -20.73 -3.20
CA ALA A 744 -23.76 -21.91 -2.35
C ALA A 744 -24.68 -22.99 -2.92
N ARG A 745 -24.27 -24.26 -2.84
CA ARG A 745 -25.12 -25.43 -3.08
C ARG A 745 -24.88 -26.49 -1.99
N TRP A 746 -25.94 -26.83 -1.28
CA TRP A 746 -25.92 -27.87 -0.26
C TRP A 746 -26.67 -29.11 -0.72
N ASN A 747 -26.11 -30.29 -0.44
CA ASN A 747 -26.73 -31.60 -0.67
C ASN A 747 -26.96 -32.30 0.68
N PRO A 748 -28.18 -32.24 1.24
CA PRO A 748 -28.49 -32.80 2.56
C PRO A 748 -28.25 -34.32 2.72
N ALA A 749 -28.05 -35.06 1.62
CA ALA A 749 -27.62 -36.47 1.68
C ALA A 749 -26.14 -36.65 2.07
N GLY A 750 -25.35 -35.57 2.08
CA GLY A 750 -23.89 -35.59 2.26
C GLY A 750 -23.39 -35.02 3.58
N ALA A 751 -24.21 -34.94 4.63
CA ALA A 751 -23.78 -34.42 5.92
C ALA A 751 -22.77 -35.34 6.62
N VAL A 752 -21.72 -34.75 7.18
CA VAL A 752 -20.61 -35.44 7.84
C VAL A 752 -20.30 -34.74 9.16
N GLY A 753 -20.22 -35.48 10.26
CA GLY A 753 -19.83 -34.92 11.56
C GLY A 753 -20.81 -33.91 12.16
N GLY A 754 -22.09 -33.95 11.78
CA GLY A 754 -23.09 -32.99 12.24
C GLY A 754 -23.05 -31.64 11.51
N GLU A 755 -22.29 -31.54 10.43
CA GLU A 755 -22.25 -30.36 9.56
C GLU A 755 -22.54 -30.76 8.10
N LEU A 756 -23.14 -29.83 7.37
CA LEU A 756 -23.41 -29.91 5.94
C LEU A 756 -22.53 -28.89 5.23
N VAL A 757 -21.44 -29.40 4.65
CA VAL A 757 -20.45 -28.58 3.94
C VAL A 757 -20.95 -28.28 2.52
N GLU A 758 -20.77 -27.04 2.09
CA GLU A 758 -21.13 -26.62 0.73
C GLU A 758 -20.24 -27.30 -0.33
N ALA A 759 -20.85 -27.67 -1.46
CA ALA A 759 -20.23 -28.50 -2.48
C ALA A 759 -19.07 -27.83 -3.23
N ALA A 760 -18.72 -26.57 -3.02
CA ALA A 760 -17.52 -25.91 -3.50
C ALA A 760 -16.67 -25.25 -2.38
N GLY A 761 -17.10 -25.34 -1.11
CA GLY A 761 -16.43 -24.73 0.04
C GLY A 761 -16.45 -23.20 0.05
N ARG A 762 -17.38 -22.57 -0.67
CA ARG A 762 -17.41 -21.10 -0.86
C ARG A 762 -18.00 -20.34 0.33
N VAL A 763 -18.80 -21.02 1.15
CA VAL A 763 -19.49 -20.46 2.32
C VAL A 763 -19.28 -21.36 3.53
N ALA A 764 -19.46 -20.81 4.74
CA ALA A 764 -19.31 -21.58 5.96
C ALA A 764 -20.27 -22.79 6.01
N PRO A 765 -19.86 -23.93 6.60
CA PRO A 765 -20.73 -25.10 6.76
C PRO A 765 -22.02 -24.78 7.51
N LEU A 766 -23.10 -25.49 7.16
CA LEU A 766 -24.33 -25.46 7.93
C LEU A 766 -24.27 -26.49 9.05
N ARG A 767 -24.47 -26.09 10.30
CA ARG A 767 -24.53 -27.00 11.45
C ARG A 767 -25.90 -27.64 11.57
N VAL A 768 -25.95 -28.93 11.89
CA VAL A 768 -27.20 -29.68 12.10
C VAL A 768 -27.67 -29.46 13.54
N HIS A 769 -28.92 -29.00 13.68
CA HIS A 769 -29.62 -28.79 14.93
C HIS A 769 -30.86 -29.68 15.00
N ARG A 770 -31.32 -30.01 16.22
CA ARG A 770 -32.55 -30.75 16.47
C ARG A 770 -33.35 -30.10 17.59
N GLY A 771 -34.66 -30.00 17.40
CA GLY A 771 -35.57 -29.35 18.33
C GLY A 771 -35.60 -27.83 18.18
N GLU A 772 -36.34 -27.16 19.06
CA GLU A 772 -36.44 -25.71 19.03
C GLU A 772 -35.09 -25.04 19.34
N PRO A 773 -34.74 -23.94 18.64
CA PRO A 773 -33.58 -23.13 19.00
C PRO A 773 -33.73 -22.61 20.43
N GLN A 774 -32.67 -22.75 21.24
CA GLN A 774 -32.62 -22.20 22.61
C GLN A 774 -32.48 -20.68 22.60
#